data_AF-A0A452YH78-F1
#
_entry.id   AF-A0A452YH78-F1
#
_cell.length_a   1.000
_cell.length_b   1.000
_cell.length_c   1.000
_cell.angle_alpha   90.00
_cell.angle_beta   90.00
_cell.angle_gamma   90.00
#
_symmetry.space_group_name_H-M   'P 1'
#
loop_
_entity.id
_entity.type
_entity.pdbx_description
1 polymer ?
#
loop_
_entity_poly.entity_id
_entity_poly.type
_entity_poly.pdbx_seq_one_letter_code
_entity_poly.pdbx_strand_id
1 'polypeptide(L)'
;MRNWTVLLEKSRVVQCAVGERSYHIFYQLCAGAPTTLREKLNLKKVDEYKYLKQSCCYSIAGVDDAEMFRAVTEAMNIVHISQEDQDNVFAMVSAVLWLGDVSFTIIDNENHVEITVEEAAETVSRLLGCSIEDLNLALSKRHMKVNNENIVQKLTLTQATDTRDALAKALYASLFEWLVEQINKSLSVGKRRTGRSISILDIYGFESFDKNSFEQFCINYANERLQQHFNRHLFKLEQEEYVEDGIDWAKVEFEDNQDCLNLFEKKPLGLLSLLDEESTFPNATDLTFANKLKQHLDTNSCFRGERGKAFTVRHYAGEVAYDTSGFLEKNRDLLHMDSIQFLAKCKLSIPQTFASKMLAQSDNLESVPYRPSVADSQKLSVAMKFKGQLFQLMQRLESTTPHFIRCIKPNNLQLPAIYGQELVLQQLKCCGVLEVVRISRSGYPTRMTHQKFARRYGFLLLEDVASQDPLSVSVAILHQFNILPEMYQVGYTKLFFRTGQIGNLENTRNRTLHGVLRVQSCFRGYQARRHASERSRGVLALQSFIRAENARQSYSSLLRKHRAATLVQKNLRGWRARRYFIKIRKASVVIQSGIRGCLVRRCAGNVDLLNVLREFESKKEADGDQILIKASFLAELQRRILRAEATVREKDEENEMLHQRLQQYENRWLEYEQKMKAMEEMWQKQMRSLQSSLSVAKKSLALDETPRMSDSSVEQSWESNGNHVGGGSSQQLAAAPRITGREMNASMSVIGRLAEELEQRSQVFADDAKFLVEVKSGQADASLNPDVELRRLKQNFDSWKKDFGSRIRETKVILNKLASGGGGGGNESSPNSAKRKWWGRLNTSKFS
;
A
#
# COMPACT_ATOMS: atom_id res chain seq x y z
N MET A 1 0.40 -4.60 4.85
CA MET A 1 -0.16 -5.98 4.82
C MET A 1 -1.63 -5.87 5.23
N ARG A 2 -2.52 -6.70 4.68
CA ARG A 2 -3.95 -6.67 5.04
C ARG A 2 -4.42 -8.10 5.28
N ASN A 3 -4.84 -8.38 6.50
CA ASN A 3 -5.41 -9.63 6.93
C ASN A 3 -6.90 -9.66 6.62
N TRP A 4 -7.36 -10.79 6.11
CA TRP A 4 -8.75 -11.03 5.82
C TRP A 4 -9.09 -12.42 6.34
N THR A 5 -10.05 -12.47 7.24
CA THR A 5 -10.44 -13.71 7.92
C THR A 5 -11.78 -14.16 7.39
N VAL A 6 -11.91 -15.47 7.16
CA VAL A 6 -13.12 -16.08 6.64
C VAL A 6 -13.52 -17.19 7.62
N LEU A 7 -14.77 -17.13 8.09
CA LEU A 7 -15.44 -18.12 8.95
C LEU A 7 -14.71 -18.42 10.28
N LEU A 8 -15.12 -17.71 11.33
CA LEU A 8 -14.82 -18.05 12.72
C LEU A 8 -15.79 -19.14 13.20
N GLU A 9 -15.28 -20.22 13.79
CA GLU A 9 -16.11 -21.29 14.36
C GLU A 9 -16.78 -20.81 15.66
N LYS A 10 -17.88 -20.05 15.55
CA LYS A 10 -18.53 -19.40 16.70
C LYS A 10 -19.05 -20.39 17.73
N SER A 11 -19.53 -21.56 17.31
CA SER A 11 -20.07 -22.60 18.19
C SER A 11 -19.04 -23.07 19.23
N ARG A 12 -17.76 -23.12 18.86
CA ARG A 12 -16.63 -23.48 19.74
C ARG A 12 -16.51 -22.58 20.99
N VAL A 13 -17.09 -21.38 20.98
CA VAL A 13 -17.11 -20.47 22.14
C VAL A 13 -17.95 -21.03 23.28
N VAL A 14 -19.10 -21.63 22.97
CA VAL A 14 -20.11 -22.04 23.96
C VAL A 14 -20.25 -23.55 24.09
N GLN A 15 -19.81 -24.29 23.07
CA GLN A 15 -19.88 -25.75 22.99
C GLN A 15 -18.54 -26.32 22.53
N CYS A 16 -18.06 -27.37 23.19
CA CYS A 16 -16.84 -28.08 22.80
C CYS A 16 -17.06 -29.60 22.83
N ALA A 17 -16.54 -30.30 21.83
CA ALA A 17 -16.58 -31.76 21.82
C ALA A 17 -15.63 -32.35 22.88
N VAL A 18 -15.91 -33.59 23.32
CA VAL A 18 -15.09 -34.30 24.30
C VAL A 18 -13.66 -34.45 23.77
N GLY A 19 -12.67 -34.08 24.60
CA GLY A 19 -11.26 -34.10 24.22
C GLY A 19 -10.75 -32.87 23.48
N GLU A 20 -11.64 -31.96 23.03
CA GLU A 20 -11.25 -30.70 22.39
C GLU A 20 -11.12 -29.54 23.38
N ARG A 21 -10.45 -28.45 22.98
CA ARG A 21 -10.47 -27.19 23.73
C ARG A 21 -11.31 -26.14 23.00
N SER A 22 -11.78 -25.15 23.75
CA SER A 22 -12.23 -23.89 23.17
C SER A 22 -11.02 -23.07 22.69
N TYR A 23 -11.23 -21.82 22.28
CA TYR A 23 -10.16 -20.92 21.85
C TYR A 23 -9.09 -20.75 22.95
N HIS A 24 -7.81 -20.83 22.57
CA HIS A 24 -6.69 -20.88 23.51
C HIS A 24 -6.61 -19.67 24.44
N ILE A 25 -7.07 -18.50 24.00
CA ILE A 25 -7.05 -17.27 24.80
C ILE A 25 -7.79 -17.41 26.14
N PHE A 26 -8.83 -18.24 26.22
CA PHE A 26 -9.54 -18.51 27.48
C PHE A 26 -8.65 -19.20 28.52
N TYR A 27 -7.90 -20.22 28.09
CA TYR A 27 -6.98 -20.98 28.92
C TYR A 27 -5.75 -20.15 29.30
N GLN A 28 -5.19 -19.45 28.31
CA GLN A 28 -4.06 -18.53 28.47
C GLN A 28 -4.38 -17.43 29.49
N LEU A 29 -5.56 -16.80 29.40
CA LEU A 29 -5.98 -15.78 30.35
C LEU A 29 -6.11 -16.34 31.77
N CYS A 30 -6.73 -17.51 31.94
CA CYS A 30 -6.89 -18.13 33.25
C CYS A 30 -5.57 -18.55 33.91
N ALA A 31 -4.59 -18.97 33.10
CA ALA A 31 -3.28 -19.45 33.55
C ALA A 31 -2.25 -18.32 33.73
N GLY A 32 -2.21 -17.34 32.83
CA GLY A 32 -1.14 -16.35 32.72
C GLY A 32 -1.47 -14.93 33.19
N ALA A 33 -2.73 -14.62 33.52
CA ALA A 33 -3.10 -13.28 33.98
C ALA A 33 -2.37 -12.89 35.29
N PRO A 34 -1.76 -11.69 35.37
CA PRO A 34 -1.21 -11.15 36.61
C PRO A 34 -2.27 -11.06 37.71
N THR A 35 -1.87 -11.10 38.98
CA THR A 35 -2.80 -11.08 40.13
C THR A 35 -3.75 -9.88 40.09
N THR A 36 -3.26 -8.69 39.76
CA THR A 36 -4.05 -7.48 39.62
C THR A 36 -5.13 -7.59 38.55
N LEU A 37 -4.80 -8.17 37.40
CA LEU A 37 -5.75 -8.39 36.30
C LEU A 37 -6.73 -9.51 36.67
N ARG A 38 -6.25 -10.57 37.32
CA ARG A 38 -7.06 -11.70 37.78
C ARG A 38 -8.17 -11.26 38.74
N GLU A 39 -7.85 -10.41 39.70
CA GLU A 39 -8.80 -9.82 40.65
C GLU A 39 -9.79 -8.89 39.95
N LYS A 40 -9.29 -7.98 39.08
CA LYS A 40 -10.13 -7.07 38.29
C LYS A 40 -11.16 -7.82 37.43
N LEU A 41 -10.75 -8.93 36.83
CA LEU A 41 -11.57 -9.74 35.95
C LEU A 41 -12.41 -10.80 36.68
N ASN A 42 -12.23 -10.96 38.00
CA ASN A 42 -12.76 -12.05 38.80
C ASN A 42 -12.53 -13.42 38.13
N LEU A 43 -11.28 -13.81 37.85
CA LEU A 43 -11.03 -15.06 37.12
C LEU A 43 -11.01 -16.30 38.02
N LYS A 44 -11.82 -17.30 37.65
CA LYS A 44 -11.86 -18.65 38.23
C LYS A 44 -10.82 -19.57 37.57
N LYS A 45 -10.72 -20.80 38.06
CA LYS A 45 -9.97 -21.83 37.34
C LYS A 45 -10.74 -22.31 36.11
N VAL A 46 -10.00 -22.88 35.16
CA VAL A 46 -10.54 -23.31 33.86
C VAL A 46 -11.66 -24.35 34.01
N ASP A 47 -11.54 -25.26 34.98
CA ASP A 47 -12.48 -26.34 35.27
C ASP A 47 -13.79 -25.89 35.93
N GLU A 48 -13.86 -24.65 36.39
CA GLU A 48 -15.04 -24.08 37.04
C GLU A 48 -16.04 -23.49 36.02
N TYR A 49 -15.56 -22.95 34.90
CA TYR A 49 -16.39 -22.29 33.89
C TYR A 49 -17.24 -23.29 33.07
N LYS A 50 -18.54 -23.03 32.95
CA LYS A 50 -19.47 -23.92 32.22
C LYS A 50 -19.12 -24.10 30.74
N TYR A 51 -18.57 -23.09 30.07
CA TYR A 51 -18.15 -23.21 28.67
C TYR A 51 -16.87 -24.04 28.49
N LEU A 52 -15.96 -24.05 29.47
CA LEU A 52 -14.68 -24.74 29.36
C LEU A 52 -14.69 -26.16 29.93
N LYS A 53 -15.58 -26.45 30.89
CA LYS A 53 -15.64 -27.76 31.55
C LYS A 53 -16.23 -28.90 30.71
N GLN A 54 -16.87 -28.59 29.58
CA GLN A 54 -17.66 -29.56 28.80
C GLN A 54 -16.81 -30.67 28.17
N SER A 55 -15.57 -30.37 27.79
CA SER A 55 -14.71 -31.30 27.05
C SER A 55 -13.77 -32.13 27.92
N CYS A 56 -13.69 -31.80 29.22
CA CYS A 56 -12.72 -32.34 30.18
C CYS A 56 -11.24 -32.21 29.75
N CYS A 57 -10.93 -31.36 28.77
CA CYS A 57 -9.59 -31.14 28.25
C CYS A 57 -9.11 -29.72 28.62
N TYR A 58 -8.24 -29.64 29.63
CA TYR A 58 -7.80 -28.35 30.21
C TYR A 58 -6.37 -27.95 29.83
N SER A 59 -5.53 -28.90 29.42
CA SER A 59 -4.12 -28.66 29.08
C SER A 59 -3.75 -29.37 27.77
N ILE A 60 -2.73 -28.87 27.09
CA ILE A 60 -2.13 -29.49 25.91
C ILE A 60 -0.71 -29.94 26.28
N ALA A 61 -0.35 -31.17 25.89
CA ALA A 61 0.98 -31.69 26.13
C ALA A 61 2.05 -30.79 25.47
N GLY A 62 3.03 -30.34 26.27
CA GLY A 62 4.14 -29.52 25.79
C GLY A 62 3.82 -28.03 25.56
N VAL A 63 2.64 -27.56 25.96
CA VAL A 63 2.25 -26.14 25.86
C VAL A 63 2.04 -25.56 27.26
N ASP A 64 2.76 -24.49 27.58
CA ASP A 64 2.52 -23.67 28.78
C ASP A 64 1.58 -22.50 28.42
N ASP A 65 0.31 -22.59 28.81
CA ASP A 65 -0.69 -21.55 28.54
C ASP A 65 -0.33 -20.19 29.21
N ALA A 66 0.41 -20.18 30.32
CA ALA A 66 0.85 -18.94 30.96
C ALA A 66 2.00 -18.26 30.19
N GLU A 67 2.91 -19.04 29.62
CA GLU A 67 3.91 -18.52 28.67
C GLU A 67 3.25 -18.00 27.40
N MET A 68 2.30 -18.73 26.85
CA MET A 68 1.57 -18.31 25.65
C MET A 68 0.76 -17.03 25.89
N PHE A 69 0.22 -16.81 27.08
CA PHE A 69 -0.42 -15.54 27.46
C PHE A 69 0.57 -14.37 27.37
N ARG A 70 1.79 -14.54 27.93
CA ARG A 70 2.84 -13.51 27.84
C ARG A 70 3.20 -13.19 26.39
N ALA A 71 3.30 -14.21 25.54
CA ALA A 71 3.56 -14.04 24.11
C ALA A 71 2.42 -13.27 23.41
N VAL A 72 1.16 -13.52 23.77
CA VAL A 72 0.00 -12.77 23.23
C VAL A 72 0.05 -11.30 23.68
N THR A 73 0.33 -11.01 24.95
CA THR A 73 0.46 -9.63 25.46
C THR A 73 1.62 -8.90 24.78
N GLU A 74 2.77 -9.55 24.61
CA GLU A 74 3.90 -8.99 23.88
C GLU A 74 3.54 -8.71 22.42
N ALA A 75 2.85 -9.62 21.75
CA ALA A 75 2.37 -9.41 20.39
C ALA A 75 1.40 -8.23 20.29
N MET A 76 0.47 -8.07 21.23
CA MET A 76 -0.44 -6.92 21.30
C MET A 76 0.31 -5.58 21.44
N ASN A 77 1.38 -5.56 22.24
CA ASN A 77 2.26 -4.39 22.36
C ASN A 77 2.99 -4.07 21.05
N ILE A 78 3.50 -5.10 20.35
CA ILE A 78 4.18 -4.93 19.05
C ILE A 78 3.24 -4.34 17.99
N VAL A 79 1.96 -4.77 17.95
CA VAL A 79 0.97 -4.21 17.01
C VAL A 79 0.37 -2.88 17.48
N HIS A 80 0.87 -2.30 18.58
CA HIS A 80 0.45 -1.01 19.13
C HIS A 80 -1.01 -0.96 19.63
N ILE A 81 -1.52 -2.06 20.19
CA ILE A 81 -2.79 -2.01 20.94
C ILE A 81 -2.49 -1.40 22.32
N SER A 82 -3.22 -0.35 22.69
CA SER A 82 -3.00 0.38 23.95
C SER A 82 -3.26 -0.50 25.18
N GLN A 83 -2.64 -0.18 26.33
CA GLN A 83 -2.87 -0.95 27.56
C GLN A 83 -4.34 -0.92 28.00
N GLU A 84 -5.02 0.21 27.81
CA GLU A 84 -6.46 0.33 28.08
C GLU A 84 -7.28 -0.61 27.18
N ASP A 85 -6.96 -0.65 25.89
CA ASP A 85 -7.62 -1.56 24.96
C ASP A 85 -7.33 -3.02 25.27
N GLN A 86 -6.10 -3.37 25.68
CA GLN A 86 -5.75 -4.73 26.11
C GLN A 86 -6.58 -5.15 27.33
N ASP A 87 -6.68 -4.28 28.35
CA ASP A 87 -7.53 -4.50 29.52
C ASP A 87 -9.00 -4.71 29.12
N ASN A 88 -9.50 -3.91 28.17
CA ASN A 88 -10.86 -4.05 27.66
C ASN A 88 -11.06 -5.35 26.87
N VAL A 89 -10.07 -5.78 26.07
CA VAL A 89 -10.08 -7.07 25.36
C VAL A 89 -10.17 -8.22 26.36
N PHE A 90 -9.33 -8.23 27.39
CA PHE A 90 -9.36 -9.28 28.42
C PHE A 90 -10.64 -9.22 29.26
N ALA A 91 -11.21 -8.04 29.49
CA ALA A 91 -12.53 -7.89 30.11
C ALA A 91 -13.64 -8.53 29.28
N MET A 92 -13.62 -8.36 27.95
CA MET A 92 -14.60 -9.01 27.06
C MET A 92 -14.42 -10.53 27.02
N VAL A 93 -13.17 -11.03 26.98
CA VAL A 93 -12.90 -12.48 27.05
C VAL A 93 -13.42 -13.06 28.38
N SER A 94 -13.18 -12.38 29.50
CA SER A 94 -13.70 -12.78 30.81
C SER A 94 -15.24 -12.72 30.86
N ALA A 95 -15.85 -11.67 30.30
CA ALA A 95 -17.31 -11.54 30.24
C ALA A 95 -17.96 -12.69 29.47
N VAL A 96 -17.34 -13.17 28.38
CA VAL A 96 -17.81 -14.35 27.64
C VAL A 96 -17.78 -15.60 28.51
N LEU A 97 -16.72 -15.83 29.30
CA LEU A 97 -16.65 -16.97 30.21
C LEU A 97 -17.74 -16.91 31.28
N TRP A 98 -17.88 -15.75 31.92
CA TRP A 98 -18.87 -15.52 32.98
C TRP A 98 -20.32 -15.56 32.49
N LEU A 99 -20.58 -15.15 31.24
CA LEU A 99 -21.89 -15.31 30.62
C LEU A 99 -22.34 -16.77 30.62
N GLY A 100 -21.41 -17.72 30.44
CA GLY A 100 -21.74 -19.15 30.49
C GLY A 100 -22.28 -19.63 31.83
N ASP A 101 -21.86 -18.99 32.92
CA ASP A 101 -22.26 -19.33 34.29
C ASP A 101 -23.52 -18.59 34.76
N VAL A 102 -24.10 -17.70 33.94
CA VAL A 102 -25.39 -17.07 34.25
C VAL A 102 -26.48 -18.14 34.27
N SER A 103 -27.17 -18.21 35.41
CA SER A 103 -28.27 -19.13 35.70
C SER A 103 -29.62 -18.44 35.64
N PHE A 104 -30.67 -19.24 35.45
CA PHE A 104 -32.04 -18.79 35.26
C PHE A 104 -32.96 -19.45 36.28
N THR A 105 -33.88 -18.67 36.86
CA THR A 105 -34.95 -19.15 37.75
C THR A 105 -36.29 -19.10 37.03
N ILE A 106 -37.06 -20.18 37.11
CA ILE A 106 -38.42 -20.26 36.53
C ILE A 106 -39.38 -19.44 37.38
N ILE A 107 -40.14 -18.55 36.74
CA ILE A 107 -41.04 -17.59 37.40
C ILE A 107 -42.53 -17.90 37.22
N ASP A 108 -42.91 -18.78 36.30
CA ASP A 108 -44.30 -19.15 36.06
C ASP A 108 -44.48 -20.58 35.53
N ASN A 109 -45.75 -21.00 35.41
CA ASN A 109 -46.15 -22.33 34.95
C ASN A 109 -45.87 -22.58 33.46
N GLU A 110 -45.54 -21.54 32.68
CA GLU A 110 -45.20 -21.62 31.26
C GLU A 110 -43.68 -21.80 31.04
N ASN A 111 -42.94 -22.07 32.13
CA ASN A 111 -41.48 -22.19 32.16
C ASN A 111 -40.74 -20.92 31.73
N HIS A 112 -41.34 -19.74 31.88
CA HIS A 112 -40.62 -18.49 31.67
C HIS A 112 -39.60 -18.28 32.77
N VAL A 113 -38.52 -17.57 32.45
CA VAL A 113 -37.39 -17.39 33.37
C VAL A 113 -37.02 -15.94 33.61
N GLU A 114 -36.32 -15.69 34.70
CA GLU A 114 -35.52 -14.48 34.96
C GLU A 114 -34.11 -14.88 35.39
N ILE A 115 -33.15 -13.96 35.25
CA ILE A 115 -31.77 -14.20 35.69
C ILE A 115 -31.72 -14.33 37.22
N THR A 116 -31.02 -15.34 37.70
CA THR A 116 -30.64 -15.44 39.11
C THR A 116 -29.51 -14.47 39.40
N VAL A 117 -29.73 -13.51 40.30
CA VAL A 117 -28.73 -12.50 40.67
C VAL A 117 -27.70 -13.14 41.60
N GLU A 118 -26.71 -13.77 40.98
CA GLU A 118 -25.56 -14.40 41.63
C GLU A 118 -24.26 -13.77 41.14
N GLU A 119 -23.13 -14.26 41.66
CA GLU A 119 -21.77 -13.82 41.32
C GLU A 119 -21.54 -13.66 39.80
N ALA A 120 -22.09 -14.59 38.99
CA ALA A 120 -21.94 -14.57 37.55
C ALA A 120 -22.64 -13.34 36.91
N ALA A 121 -23.89 -13.06 37.28
CA ALA A 121 -24.65 -11.93 36.74
C ALA A 121 -24.04 -10.59 37.16
N GLU A 122 -23.61 -10.47 38.42
CA GLU A 122 -22.91 -9.28 38.94
C GLU A 122 -21.59 -9.04 38.21
N THR A 123 -20.83 -10.12 37.97
CA THR A 123 -19.54 -10.04 37.27
C THR A 123 -19.71 -9.65 35.81
N VAL A 124 -20.65 -10.26 35.07
CA VAL A 124 -20.95 -9.86 33.68
C VAL A 124 -21.39 -8.40 33.61
N SER A 125 -22.28 -7.99 34.50
CA SER A 125 -22.81 -6.62 34.56
C SER A 125 -21.69 -5.59 34.75
N ARG A 126 -20.76 -5.87 35.66
CA ARG A 126 -19.57 -5.05 35.90
C ARG A 126 -18.59 -5.04 34.72
N LEU A 127 -18.33 -6.20 34.10
CA LEU A 127 -17.37 -6.33 32.99
C LEU A 127 -17.87 -5.73 31.68
N LEU A 128 -19.17 -5.73 31.42
CA LEU A 128 -19.77 -5.07 30.26
C LEU A 128 -20.12 -3.59 30.55
N GLY A 129 -20.20 -3.22 31.83
CA GLY A 129 -20.57 -1.87 32.27
C GLY A 129 -22.06 -1.58 32.07
N CYS A 130 -22.93 -2.56 32.31
CA CYS A 130 -24.39 -2.41 32.24
C CYS A 130 -25.03 -2.51 33.64
N SER A 131 -26.36 -2.41 33.73
CA SER A 131 -27.11 -2.75 34.95
C SER A 131 -27.54 -4.22 34.90
N ILE A 132 -27.84 -4.79 36.08
CA ILE A 132 -28.35 -6.17 36.16
C ILE A 132 -29.76 -6.25 35.56
N GLU A 133 -30.55 -5.18 35.68
CA GLU A 133 -31.89 -5.07 35.10
C GLU A 133 -31.85 -5.09 33.58
N ASP A 134 -30.92 -4.36 32.96
CA ASP A 134 -30.72 -4.36 31.50
C ASP A 134 -30.24 -5.74 31.02
N LEU A 135 -29.36 -6.40 31.77
CA LEU A 135 -28.91 -7.76 31.46
C LEU A 135 -30.06 -8.77 31.57
N ASN A 136 -30.88 -8.68 32.62
CA ASN A 136 -32.08 -9.50 32.78
C ASN A 136 -33.03 -9.29 31.62
N LEU A 137 -33.34 -8.03 31.29
CA LEU A 137 -34.20 -7.69 30.15
C LEU A 137 -33.69 -8.33 28.84
N ALA A 138 -32.38 -8.29 28.60
CA ALA A 138 -31.76 -8.79 27.38
C ALA A 138 -31.76 -10.33 27.26
N LEU A 139 -31.72 -11.06 28.38
CA LEU A 139 -31.64 -12.53 28.39
C LEU A 139 -32.98 -13.22 28.69
N SER A 140 -33.95 -12.52 29.28
CA SER A 140 -35.21 -13.11 29.76
C SER A 140 -36.46 -12.64 29.02
N LYS A 141 -36.35 -11.56 28.23
CA LYS A 141 -37.46 -10.97 27.46
C LYS A 141 -37.03 -10.71 26.02
N ARG A 142 -38.01 -10.68 25.12
CA ARG A 142 -37.85 -10.38 23.70
C ARG A 142 -38.87 -9.35 23.26
N HIS A 143 -38.43 -8.25 22.69
CA HIS A 143 -39.30 -7.26 22.06
C HIS A 143 -39.51 -7.64 20.60
N MET A 144 -40.77 -7.78 20.21
CA MET A 144 -41.18 -8.11 18.86
C MET A 144 -42.10 -7.02 18.34
N LYS A 145 -41.83 -6.56 17.11
CA LYS A 145 -42.74 -5.64 16.43
C LYS A 145 -43.62 -6.44 15.48
N VAL A 146 -44.86 -6.67 15.85
CA VAL A 146 -45.85 -7.38 15.03
C VAL A 146 -46.94 -6.39 14.63
N ASN A 147 -47.18 -6.22 13.33
CA ASN A 147 -48.21 -5.30 12.80
C ASN A 147 -48.14 -3.87 13.39
N ASN A 148 -46.93 -3.35 13.56
CA ASN A 148 -46.65 -2.02 14.12
C ASN A 148 -46.92 -1.85 15.63
N GLU A 149 -47.28 -2.92 16.35
CA GLU A 149 -47.37 -2.95 17.81
C GLU A 149 -46.12 -3.59 18.42
N ASN A 150 -45.65 -3.05 19.55
CA ASN A 150 -44.51 -3.59 20.28
C ASN A 150 -45.00 -4.58 21.34
N ILE A 151 -44.74 -5.86 21.11
CA ILE A 151 -45.10 -6.96 22.02
C ILE A 151 -43.84 -7.39 22.76
N VAL A 152 -43.93 -7.55 24.09
CA VAL A 152 -42.85 -8.10 24.92
C VAL A 152 -43.17 -9.56 25.24
N GLN A 153 -42.40 -10.48 24.68
CA GLN A 153 -42.50 -11.91 24.95
C GLN A 153 -41.52 -12.29 26.08
N LYS A 154 -41.99 -13.02 27.09
CA LYS A 154 -41.11 -13.66 28.08
C LYS A 154 -40.48 -14.92 27.48
N LEU A 155 -39.22 -15.19 27.80
CA LEU A 155 -38.48 -16.31 27.25
C LEU A 155 -38.56 -17.53 28.18
N THR A 156 -38.67 -18.71 27.58
CA THR A 156 -38.53 -19.98 28.31
C THR A 156 -37.07 -20.27 28.67
N LEU A 157 -36.82 -21.23 29.57
CA LEU A 157 -35.46 -21.61 29.96
C LEU A 157 -34.55 -21.94 28.76
N THR A 158 -35.05 -22.67 27.77
CA THR A 158 -34.30 -23.01 26.56
C THR A 158 -34.00 -21.77 25.74
N GLN A 159 -35.01 -20.95 25.46
CA GLN A 159 -34.86 -19.71 24.68
C GLN A 159 -33.90 -18.71 25.35
N ALA A 160 -33.92 -18.60 26.68
CA ALA A 160 -33.03 -17.73 27.43
C ALA A 160 -31.58 -18.24 27.40
N THR A 161 -31.38 -19.56 27.49
CA THR A 161 -30.07 -20.21 27.33
C THR A 161 -29.51 -19.97 25.93
N ASP A 162 -30.32 -20.16 24.89
CA ASP A 162 -29.93 -19.90 23.50
C ASP A 162 -29.59 -18.42 23.28
N THR A 163 -30.35 -17.51 23.90
CA THR A 163 -30.10 -16.05 23.84
C THR A 163 -28.78 -15.67 24.51
N ARG A 164 -28.48 -16.25 25.68
CA ARG A 164 -27.20 -16.07 26.40
C ARG A 164 -26.02 -16.58 25.57
N ASP A 165 -26.16 -17.77 24.99
CA ASP A 165 -25.11 -18.37 24.17
C ASP A 165 -24.91 -17.60 22.85
N ALA A 166 -26.00 -17.09 22.25
CA ALA A 166 -25.94 -16.19 21.09
C ALA A 166 -25.22 -14.88 21.41
N LEU A 167 -25.49 -14.28 22.58
CA LEU A 167 -24.79 -13.07 23.03
C LEU A 167 -23.29 -13.34 23.24
N ALA A 168 -22.93 -14.46 23.87
CA ALA A 168 -21.53 -14.85 24.06
C ALA A 168 -20.79 -15.06 22.72
N LYS A 169 -21.42 -15.77 21.78
CA LYS A 169 -20.91 -15.97 20.41
C LYS A 169 -20.70 -14.64 19.69
N ALA A 170 -21.65 -13.71 19.79
CA ALA A 170 -21.58 -12.41 19.16
C ALA A 170 -20.48 -11.52 19.74
N LEU A 171 -20.37 -11.45 21.08
CA LEU A 171 -19.30 -10.70 21.75
C LEU A 171 -17.92 -11.17 21.32
N TYR A 172 -17.69 -12.48 21.31
CA TYR A 172 -16.39 -13.04 20.91
C TYR A 172 -16.10 -12.80 19.42
N ALA A 173 -17.09 -12.98 18.54
CA ALA A 173 -16.92 -12.74 17.11
C ALA A 173 -16.61 -11.26 16.80
N SER A 174 -17.32 -10.32 17.45
CA SER A 174 -17.06 -8.88 17.28
C SER A 174 -15.71 -8.45 17.85
N LEU A 175 -15.30 -9.04 18.98
CA LEU A 175 -13.96 -8.83 19.53
C LEU A 175 -12.87 -9.30 18.57
N PHE A 176 -13.05 -10.47 17.96
CA PHE A 176 -12.13 -11.01 16.97
C PHE A 176 -12.03 -10.10 15.74
N GLU A 177 -13.16 -9.66 15.18
CA GLU A 177 -13.19 -8.72 14.06
C GLU A 177 -12.50 -7.40 14.40
N TRP A 178 -12.75 -6.86 15.60
CA TRP A 178 -12.10 -5.63 16.07
C TRP A 178 -10.59 -5.80 16.20
N LEU A 179 -10.10 -6.92 16.75
CA LEU A 179 -8.67 -7.21 16.83
C LEU A 179 -8.02 -7.26 15.44
N VAL A 180 -8.66 -7.93 14.48
CA VAL A 180 -8.20 -7.99 13.08
C VAL A 180 -8.13 -6.59 12.47
N GLU A 181 -9.09 -5.71 12.76
CA GLU A 181 -9.04 -4.32 12.33
C GLU A 181 -7.88 -3.54 12.94
N GLN A 182 -7.60 -3.70 14.24
CA GLN A 182 -6.46 -3.03 14.88
C GLN A 182 -5.13 -3.51 14.28
N ILE A 183 -4.96 -4.81 14.09
CA ILE A 183 -3.79 -5.39 13.42
C ILE A 183 -3.66 -4.81 12.00
N ASN A 184 -4.77 -4.72 11.25
CA ASN A 184 -4.78 -4.14 9.92
C ASN A 184 -4.41 -2.65 9.88
N LYS A 185 -4.80 -1.86 10.88
CA LYS A 185 -4.38 -0.46 11.02
C LYS A 185 -2.88 -0.37 11.25
N SER A 186 -2.35 -1.19 12.15
CA SER A 186 -0.92 -1.25 12.46
C SER A 186 -0.06 -1.68 11.25
N LEU A 187 -0.55 -2.67 10.48
CA LEU A 187 0.11 -3.18 9.28
C LEU A 187 -0.16 -2.35 8.01
N SER A 188 -0.96 -1.29 8.10
CA SER A 188 -1.30 -0.47 6.94
C SER A 188 -0.06 0.26 6.43
N VAL A 189 0.24 0.10 5.14
CA VAL A 189 1.37 0.79 4.52
C VAL A 189 0.93 2.23 4.29
N GLY A 190 1.78 3.21 4.64
CA GLY A 190 1.56 4.61 4.28
C GLY A 190 1.39 4.81 2.75
N LYS A 191 1.22 6.06 2.31
CA LYS A 191 0.83 6.45 0.92
C LYS A 191 1.66 5.89 -0.26
N ARG A 192 2.75 5.15 -0.03
CA ARG A 192 3.60 4.56 -1.08
C ARG A 192 3.10 3.17 -1.48
N ARG A 193 2.18 3.12 -2.45
CA ARG A 193 1.80 1.85 -3.11
C ARG A 193 2.96 1.37 -3.98
N THR A 194 3.64 0.31 -3.56
CA THR A 194 4.36 -0.53 -4.51
C THR A 194 3.29 -1.23 -5.35
N GLY A 195 3.24 -1.03 -6.67
CA GLY A 195 2.16 -1.56 -7.54
C GLY A 195 2.10 -3.10 -7.69
N ARG A 196 2.57 -3.86 -6.69
CA ARG A 196 2.58 -5.32 -6.63
C ARG A 196 2.25 -5.76 -5.20
N SER A 197 1.53 -6.87 -5.07
CA SER A 197 1.17 -7.49 -3.80
C SER A 197 1.35 -9.00 -3.88
N ILE A 198 1.73 -9.62 -2.77
CA ILE A 198 1.70 -11.07 -2.59
C ILE A 198 0.59 -11.35 -1.58
N SER A 199 -0.35 -12.21 -1.97
CA SER A 199 -1.44 -12.67 -1.12
C SER A 199 -1.15 -14.11 -0.71
N ILE A 200 -1.13 -14.36 0.60
CA ILE A 200 -0.99 -15.70 1.16
C ILE A 200 -2.36 -16.09 1.70
N LEU A 201 -2.91 -17.18 1.16
CA LEU A 201 -4.16 -17.76 1.64
C LEU A 201 -3.81 -18.97 2.50
N ASP A 202 -4.13 -18.85 3.79
CA ASP A 202 -4.10 -19.95 4.74
C ASP A 202 -5.55 -20.30 5.10
N ILE A 203 -5.95 -21.54 4.88
CA ILE A 203 -7.32 -22.02 5.10
C ILE A 203 -7.27 -23.40 5.73
N TYR A 204 -8.29 -23.71 6.53
CA TYR A 204 -8.53 -25.03 7.07
C TYR A 204 -8.49 -26.09 5.96
N GLY A 205 -7.84 -27.22 6.25
CA GLY A 205 -7.87 -28.38 5.39
C GLY A 205 -9.26 -29.00 5.31
N PHE A 206 -9.39 -30.05 4.51
CA PHE A 206 -10.59 -30.86 4.47
C PHE A 206 -10.80 -31.56 5.83
N GLU A 207 -11.99 -31.45 6.41
CA GLU A 207 -12.33 -32.01 7.72
C GLU A 207 -13.33 -33.15 7.58
N SER A 208 -13.04 -34.27 8.24
CA SER A 208 -13.98 -35.40 8.35
C SER A 208 -13.79 -36.05 9.71
N PHE A 209 -14.78 -35.86 10.57
CA PHE A 209 -14.88 -36.41 11.92
C PHE A 209 -15.96 -37.49 11.99
N ASP A 210 -16.03 -38.19 13.11
CA ASP A 210 -17.10 -39.17 13.37
C ASP A 210 -18.50 -38.52 13.38
N LYS A 211 -18.57 -37.24 13.77
CA LYS A 211 -19.78 -36.42 13.70
C LYS A 211 -19.45 -35.07 13.05
N ASN A 212 -19.94 -34.85 11.84
CA ASN A 212 -19.74 -33.60 11.10
C ASN A 212 -20.97 -32.72 11.19
N SER A 213 -20.77 -31.45 11.53
CA SER A 213 -21.82 -30.45 11.71
C SER A 213 -21.78 -29.39 10.60
N PHE A 214 -22.61 -28.35 10.73
CA PHE A 214 -22.71 -27.20 9.82
C PHE A 214 -21.36 -26.52 9.56
N GLU A 215 -20.47 -26.49 10.55
CA GLU A 215 -19.15 -25.89 10.45
C GLU A 215 -18.25 -26.68 9.49
N GLN A 216 -18.15 -28.00 9.66
CA GLN A 216 -17.44 -28.88 8.73
C GLN A 216 -18.04 -28.81 7.32
N PHE A 217 -19.38 -28.72 7.22
CA PHE A 217 -20.06 -28.53 5.94
C PHE A 217 -19.61 -27.26 5.22
N CYS A 218 -19.47 -26.13 5.93
CA CYS A 218 -18.96 -24.89 5.36
C CYS A 218 -17.47 -24.98 5.00
N ILE A 219 -16.65 -25.57 5.87
CA ILE A 219 -15.20 -25.76 5.64
C ILE A 219 -14.96 -26.62 4.40
N ASN A 220 -15.68 -27.74 4.27
CA ASN A 220 -15.55 -28.65 3.14
C ASN A 220 -16.07 -28.03 1.85
N TYR A 221 -17.14 -27.22 1.89
CA TYR A 221 -17.59 -26.43 0.74
C TYR A 221 -16.51 -25.43 0.26
N ALA A 222 -15.84 -24.72 1.16
CA ALA A 222 -14.75 -23.83 0.77
C ALA A 222 -13.55 -24.58 0.18
N ASN A 223 -13.21 -25.74 0.76
CA ASN A 223 -12.18 -26.62 0.21
C ASN A 223 -12.55 -27.12 -1.20
N GLU A 224 -13.81 -27.50 -1.44
CA GLU A 224 -14.32 -27.91 -2.75
C GLU A 224 -14.14 -26.78 -3.79
N ARG A 225 -14.47 -25.54 -3.40
CA ARG A 225 -14.35 -24.36 -4.28
C ARG A 225 -12.89 -24.04 -4.62
N LEU A 226 -12.01 -24.09 -3.64
CA LEU A 226 -10.58 -23.89 -3.81
C LEU A 226 -9.95 -25.01 -4.64
N GLN A 227 -10.40 -26.26 -4.46
CA GLN A 227 -9.97 -27.37 -5.30
C GLN A 227 -10.37 -27.14 -6.76
N GLN A 228 -11.56 -26.58 -7.02
CA GLN A 228 -11.93 -26.26 -8.39
C GLN A 228 -11.09 -25.12 -8.98
N HIS A 229 -10.75 -24.12 -8.18
CA HIS A 229 -9.82 -23.06 -8.60
C HIS A 229 -8.44 -23.65 -8.96
N PHE A 230 -7.94 -24.60 -8.17
CA PHE A 230 -6.72 -25.34 -8.43
C PHE A 230 -6.81 -26.16 -9.73
N ASN A 231 -7.87 -26.97 -9.90
CA ASN A 231 -8.10 -27.78 -11.10
C ASN A 231 -8.21 -26.90 -12.35
N ARG A 232 -8.88 -25.74 -12.26
CA ARG A 232 -8.98 -24.78 -13.37
C ARG A 232 -7.62 -24.23 -13.78
N HIS A 233 -6.78 -23.83 -12.82
CA HIS A 233 -5.50 -23.18 -13.11
C HIS A 233 -4.39 -24.14 -13.55
N LEU A 234 -4.34 -25.34 -12.98
CA LEU A 234 -3.31 -26.33 -13.34
C LEU A 234 -3.71 -27.22 -14.51
N PHE A 235 -5.01 -27.41 -14.75
CA PHE A 235 -5.46 -28.31 -15.80
C PHE A 235 -6.18 -27.55 -16.91
N LYS A 236 -7.35 -26.95 -16.64
CA LYS A 236 -8.20 -26.39 -17.71
C LYS A 236 -7.50 -25.27 -18.50
N LEU A 237 -6.97 -24.26 -17.81
CA LEU A 237 -6.34 -23.11 -18.46
C LEU A 237 -5.05 -23.48 -19.21
N GLU A 238 -4.31 -24.48 -18.75
CA GLU A 238 -3.11 -24.96 -19.44
C GLU A 238 -3.48 -25.63 -20.77
N GLN A 239 -4.51 -26.49 -20.74
CA GLN A 239 -5.04 -27.17 -21.92
C GLN A 239 -5.68 -26.19 -22.92
N GLU A 240 -6.46 -25.21 -22.43
CA GLU A 240 -7.06 -24.14 -23.25
C GLU A 240 -5.99 -23.32 -23.96
N GLU A 241 -4.89 -22.98 -23.28
CA GLU A 241 -3.79 -22.23 -23.89
C GLU A 241 -3.04 -23.01 -24.97
N TYR A 242 -2.87 -24.33 -24.81
CA TYR A 242 -2.29 -25.17 -25.86
C TYR A 242 -3.16 -25.21 -27.11
N VAL A 243 -4.49 -25.27 -26.95
CA VAL A 243 -5.43 -25.22 -28.08
C VAL A 243 -5.42 -23.85 -28.75
N GLU A 244 -5.44 -22.76 -27.96
CA GLU A 244 -5.40 -21.40 -28.49
C GLU A 244 -4.12 -21.09 -29.28
N ASP A 245 -2.96 -21.60 -28.83
CA ASP A 245 -1.67 -21.37 -29.50
C ASP A 245 -1.34 -22.42 -30.57
N GLY A 246 -2.26 -23.36 -30.86
CA GLY A 246 -2.13 -24.34 -31.94
C GLY A 246 -1.13 -25.45 -31.69
N ILE A 247 -0.89 -25.82 -30.42
CA ILE A 247 0.07 -26.85 -30.04
C ILE A 247 -0.55 -28.23 -30.24
N ASP A 248 0.21 -29.16 -30.85
CA ASP A 248 -0.16 -30.56 -30.90
C ASP A 248 0.15 -31.23 -29.56
N TRP A 249 -0.88 -31.62 -28.81
CA TRP A 249 -0.75 -32.21 -27.48
C TRP A 249 -1.88 -33.19 -27.16
N ALA A 250 -1.58 -34.19 -26.32
CA ALA A 250 -2.54 -35.22 -25.93
C ALA A 250 -3.38 -34.79 -24.72
N LYS A 251 -4.70 -34.73 -24.88
CA LYS A 251 -5.62 -34.33 -23.80
C LYS A 251 -5.46 -35.22 -22.58
N VAL A 252 -5.14 -34.62 -21.43
CA VAL A 252 -5.06 -35.34 -20.15
C VAL A 252 -6.39 -35.23 -19.43
N GLU A 253 -7.04 -36.37 -19.23
CA GLU A 253 -8.23 -36.48 -18.40
C GLU A 253 -7.88 -36.33 -16.92
N PHE A 254 -8.70 -35.59 -16.19
CA PHE A 254 -8.60 -35.39 -14.75
C PHE A 254 -10.02 -35.38 -14.16
N GLU A 255 -10.13 -35.67 -12.87
CA GLU A 255 -11.40 -35.64 -12.14
C GLU A 255 -11.81 -34.20 -11.83
N ASP A 256 -12.89 -33.73 -12.46
CA ASP A 256 -13.48 -32.42 -12.24
C ASP A 256 -14.51 -32.49 -11.11
N ASN A 257 -14.45 -31.56 -10.16
CA ASN A 257 -15.35 -31.51 -9.03
C ASN A 257 -16.52 -30.52 -9.23
N GLN A 258 -16.73 -30.04 -10.46
CA GLN A 258 -17.82 -29.12 -10.79
C GLN A 258 -19.21 -29.65 -10.42
N ASP A 259 -19.46 -30.97 -10.54
CA ASP A 259 -20.75 -31.57 -10.20
C ASP A 259 -21.05 -31.50 -8.70
N CYS A 260 -20.03 -31.69 -7.86
CA CYS A 260 -20.13 -31.50 -6.41
C CYS A 260 -20.34 -30.02 -6.06
N LEU A 261 -19.63 -29.08 -6.72
CA LEU A 261 -19.90 -27.65 -6.53
C LEU A 261 -21.31 -27.25 -6.95
N ASN A 262 -21.82 -27.82 -8.04
CA ASN A 262 -23.19 -27.60 -8.48
C ASN A 262 -24.19 -28.09 -7.43
N LEU A 263 -23.92 -29.21 -6.75
CA LEU A 263 -24.75 -29.68 -5.63
C LEU A 263 -24.85 -28.63 -4.51
N PHE A 264 -23.77 -27.92 -4.19
CA PHE A 264 -23.79 -26.83 -3.20
C PHE A 264 -24.47 -25.55 -3.72
N GLU A 265 -24.13 -25.13 -4.94
CA GLU A 265 -24.36 -23.75 -5.39
C GLU A 265 -25.54 -23.55 -6.34
N LYS A 266 -26.04 -24.60 -6.98
CA LYS A 266 -27.08 -24.52 -8.03
C LYS A 266 -28.35 -23.89 -7.47
N LYS A 267 -28.89 -22.91 -8.19
CA LYS A 267 -30.17 -22.28 -7.87
C LYS A 267 -31.28 -22.84 -8.77
N PRO A 268 -32.50 -23.06 -8.26
CA PRO A 268 -32.93 -22.90 -6.86
C PRO A 268 -32.65 -24.13 -5.97
N LEU A 269 -32.26 -25.27 -6.56
CA LEU A 269 -32.13 -26.57 -5.87
C LEU A 269 -30.66 -26.95 -5.62
N GLY A 270 -30.04 -26.34 -4.61
CA GLY A 270 -28.71 -26.69 -4.12
C GLY A 270 -28.70 -26.73 -2.58
N LEU A 271 -27.69 -27.37 -1.99
CA LEU A 271 -27.61 -27.55 -0.54
C LEU A 271 -27.74 -26.21 0.22
N LEU A 272 -27.04 -25.18 -0.25
CA LEU A 272 -27.04 -23.87 0.40
C LEU A 272 -28.39 -23.16 0.25
N SER A 273 -29.03 -23.22 -0.93
CA SER A 273 -30.31 -22.54 -1.15
C SER A 273 -31.46 -23.23 -0.41
N LEU A 274 -31.47 -24.56 -0.36
CA LEU A 274 -32.45 -25.31 0.42
C LEU A 274 -32.29 -25.08 1.92
N LEU A 275 -31.04 -24.96 2.39
CA LEU A 275 -30.76 -24.64 3.80
C LEU A 275 -31.24 -23.23 4.15
N ASP A 276 -30.97 -22.24 3.29
CA ASP A 276 -31.42 -20.85 3.48
C ASP A 276 -32.96 -20.76 3.49
N GLU A 277 -33.61 -21.44 2.54
CA GLU A 277 -35.06 -21.51 2.46
C GLU A 277 -35.68 -22.12 3.73
N GLU A 278 -35.26 -23.32 4.15
CA GLU A 278 -35.76 -23.95 5.39
C GLU A 278 -35.41 -23.12 6.64
N SER A 279 -34.28 -22.40 6.64
CA SER A 279 -33.92 -21.52 7.76
C SER A 279 -34.91 -20.35 7.91
N THR A 280 -35.54 -19.89 6.83
CA THR A 280 -36.55 -18.82 6.87
C THR A 280 -37.95 -19.31 7.25
N PHE A 281 -38.23 -20.61 7.15
CA PHE A 281 -39.53 -21.18 7.48
C PHE A 281 -39.70 -21.33 9.02
N PRO A 282 -40.74 -20.73 9.64
CA PRO A 282 -40.89 -20.71 11.11
C PRO A 282 -41.01 -22.09 11.77
N ASN A 283 -41.68 -23.02 11.09
CA ASN A 283 -41.96 -24.37 11.61
C ASN A 283 -41.03 -25.44 11.03
N ALA A 284 -39.97 -25.04 10.31
CA ALA A 284 -38.98 -25.97 9.79
C ALA A 284 -38.13 -26.55 10.94
N THR A 285 -37.80 -27.83 10.81
CA THR A 285 -36.93 -28.56 11.73
C THR A 285 -35.77 -29.19 10.97
N ASP A 286 -34.70 -29.56 11.67
CA ASP A 286 -33.56 -30.23 11.02
C ASP A 286 -33.94 -31.53 10.29
N LEU A 287 -35.05 -32.18 10.71
CA LEU A 287 -35.61 -33.35 10.04
C LEU A 287 -36.36 -32.99 8.76
N THR A 288 -37.14 -31.90 8.74
CA THR A 288 -37.78 -31.42 7.51
C THR A 288 -36.74 -31.00 6.49
N PHE A 289 -35.67 -30.35 6.94
CA PHE A 289 -34.52 -30.02 6.11
C PHE A 289 -33.86 -31.29 5.50
N ALA A 290 -33.53 -32.29 6.32
CA ALA A 290 -32.94 -33.55 5.81
C ALA A 290 -33.83 -34.25 4.77
N ASN A 291 -35.14 -34.32 5.04
CA ASN A 291 -36.10 -34.90 4.11
C ASN A 291 -36.21 -34.11 2.79
N LYS A 292 -36.17 -32.79 2.86
CA LYS A 292 -36.20 -31.91 1.69
C LYS A 292 -34.94 -32.07 0.84
N LEU A 293 -33.75 -32.17 1.47
CA LEU A 293 -32.51 -32.47 0.76
C LEU A 293 -32.63 -33.79 0.00
N LYS A 294 -33.12 -34.85 0.68
CA LYS A 294 -33.32 -36.15 0.06
C LYS A 294 -34.28 -36.09 -1.13
N GLN A 295 -35.43 -35.42 -0.97
CA GLN A 295 -36.43 -35.31 -2.03
C GLN A 295 -35.90 -34.61 -3.29
N HIS A 296 -35.06 -33.58 -3.14
CA HIS A 296 -34.62 -32.76 -4.28
C HIS A 296 -33.26 -33.14 -4.85
N LEU A 297 -32.39 -33.82 -4.09
CA LEU A 297 -30.99 -34.04 -4.46
C LEU A 297 -30.60 -35.52 -4.64
N ASP A 298 -31.48 -36.50 -4.40
CA ASP A 298 -31.18 -37.95 -4.52
C ASP A 298 -30.72 -38.37 -5.92
N THR A 299 -31.05 -37.60 -6.96
CA THR A 299 -30.64 -37.89 -8.34
C THR A 299 -29.21 -37.45 -8.65
N ASN A 300 -28.56 -36.69 -7.77
CA ASN A 300 -27.19 -36.22 -7.95
C ASN A 300 -26.17 -37.29 -7.52
N SER A 301 -25.20 -37.60 -8.37
CA SER A 301 -24.18 -38.63 -8.12
C SER A 301 -23.31 -38.36 -6.88
N CYS A 302 -23.20 -37.10 -6.46
CA CYS A 302 -22.40 -36.65 -5.32
C CYS A 302 -23.19 -36.58 -4.00
N PHE A 303 -24.50 -36.86 -4.01
CA PHE A 303 -25.36 -36.79 -2.84
C PHE A 303 -25.92 -38.17 -2.49
N ARG A 304 -26.02 -38.48 -1.19
CA ARG A 304 -26.73 -39.65 -0.70
C ARG A 304 -27.54 -39.27 0.54
N GLY A 305 -28.86 -39.41 0.48
CA GLY A 305 -29.73 -39.20 1.63
C GLY A 305 -29.64 -40.36 2.63
N GLU A 306 -29.39 -40.07 3.91
CA GLU A 306 -29.37 -41.08 4.97
C GLU A 306 -30.74 -41.19 5.67
N ARG A 307 -30.89 -42.14 6.60
CA ARG A 307 -32.10 -42.23 7.44
C ARG A 307 -31.99 -41.25 8.60
N GLY A 308 -33.08 -40.51 8.87
CA GLY A 308 -33.15 -39.58 10.00
C GLY A 308 -32.55 -38.21 9.68
N LYS A 309 -31.81 -37.64 10.64
CA LYS A 309 -31.22 -36.30 10.56
C LYS A 309 -29.80 -36.32 9.97
N ALA A 310 -29.60 -36.97 8.82
CA ALA A 310 -28.27 -37.04 8.22
C ALA A 310 -28.31 -37.09 6.68
N PHE A 311 -27.22 -36.64 6.06
CA PHE A 311 -26.97 -36.79 4.63
C PHE A 311 -25.47 -36.95 4.37
N THR A 312 -25.11 -37.58 3.26
CA THR A 312 -23.73 -37.79 2.86
C THR A 312 -23.43 -37.06 1.55
N VAL A 313 -22.27 -36.40 1.50
CA VAL A 313 -21.75 -35.76 0.28
C VAL A 313 -20.45 -36.44 -0.12
N ARG A 314 -20.31 -36.78 -1.40
CA ARG A 314 -19.06 -37.23 -1.99
C ARG A 314 -18.25 -36.02 -2.44
N HIS A 315 -17.29 -35.63 -1.61
CA HIS A 315 -16.33 -34.57 -1.90
C HIS A 315 -15.15 -35.10 -2.72
N TYR A 316 -14.33 -34.19 -3.25
CA TYR A 316 -13.07 -34.56 -3.90
C TYR A 316 -12.12 -35.38 -2.99
N ALA A 317 -12.23 -35.20 -1.66
CA ALA A 317 -11.38 -35.86 -0.68
C ALA A 317 -11.99 -37.14 -0.07
N GLY A 318 -13.24 -37.48 -0.41
CA GLY A 318 -13.94 -38.64 0.12
C GLY A 318 -15.40 -38.36 0.48
N GLU A 319 -16.10 -39.40 0.93
CA GLU A 319 -17.48 -39.27 1.40
C GLU A 319 -17.51 -38.78 2.85
N VAL A 320 -18.36 -37.78 3.12
CA VAL A 320 -18.55 -37.21 4.47
C VAL A 320 -20.02 -37.21 4.81
N ALA A 321 -20.37 -37.82 5.94
CA ALA A 321 -21.71 -37.81 6.51
C ALA A 321 -21.87 -36.64 7.48
N TYR A 322 -22.92 -35.83 7.26
CA TYR A 322 -23.27 -34.67 8.06
C TYR A 322 -24.55 -34.93 8.86
N ASP A 323 -24.53 -34.61 10.15
CA ASP A 323 -25.70 -34.63 11.03
C ASP A 323 -26.42 -33.29 10.94
N THR A 324 -27.68 -33.27 10.51
CA THR A 324 -28.44 -32.02 10.34
C THR A 324 -28.85 -31.39 11.67
N SER A 325 -28.63 -32.04 12.82
CA SER A 325 -29.00 -31.52 14.13
C SER A 325 -28.36 -30.14 14.40
N GLY A 326 -29.21 -29.13 14.62
CA GLY A 326 -28.80 -27.75 14.83
C GLY A 326 -28.40 -26.98 13.57
N PHE A 327 -28.51 -27.55 12.36
CA PHE A 327 -28.15 -26.85 11.11
C PHE A 327 -28.95 -25.56 10.92
N LEU A 328 -30.28 -25.63 11.10
CA LEU A 328 -31.14 -24.46 10.87
C LEU A 328 -30.84 -23.34 11.85
N GLU A 329 -30.63 -23.68 13.13
CA GLU A 329 -30.30 -22.71 14.18
C GLU A 329 -28.94 -22.06 13.92
N LYS A 330 -27.91 -22.87 13.66
CA LYS A 330 -26.55 -22.41 13.35
C LYS A 330 -26.51 -21.54 12.09
N ASN A 331 -27.34 -21.85 11.09
CA ASN A 331 -27.42 -21.08 9.87
C ASN A 331 -28.18 -19.75 10.03
N ARG A 332 -29.17 -19.69 10.93
CA ARG A 332 -29.89 -18.44 11.27
C ARG A 332 -28.95 -17.40 11.90
N ASP A 333 -28.10 -17.81 12.86
CA ASP A 333 -27.11 -16.95 13.56
C ASP A 333 -27.70 -15.58 13.97
N LEU A 334 -28.94 -15.62 14.46
CA LEU A 334 -29.71 -14.43 14.80
C LEU A 334 -29.33 -13.98 16.21
N LEU A 335 -28.54 -12.91 16.31
CA LEU A 335 -28.53 -12.09 17.51
C LEU A 335 -29.77 -11.18 17.47
N HIS A 336 -30.63 -11.30 18.48
CA HIS A 336 -31.83 -10.48 18.56
C HIS A 336 -31.50 -8.99 18.72
N MET A 337 -32.37 -8.13 18.19
CA MET A 337 -32.21 -6.67 18.27
C MET A 337 -32.11 -6.17 19.71
N ASP A 338 -32.79 -6.85 20.64
CA ASP A 338 -32.70 -6.57 22.09
C ASP A 338 -31.27 -6.70 22.62
N SER A 339 -30.55 -7.74 22.20
CA SER A 339 -29.15 -7.95 22.58
C SER A 339 -28.23 -6.89 21.97
N ILE A 340 -28.51 -6.43 20.74
CA ILE A 340 -27.76 -5.34 20.10
C ILE A 340 -27.99 -4.02 20.84
N GLN A 341 -29.25 -3.71 21.17
CA GLN A 341 -29.60 -2.52 21.94
C GLN A 341 -29.02 -2.55 23.36
N PHE A 342 -28.99 -3.73 23.99
CA PHE A 342 -28.31 -3.94 25.26
C PHE A 342 -26.81 -3.58 25.18
N LEU A 343 -26.11 -4.06 24.15
CA LEU A 343 -24.70 -3.71 23.93
C LEU A 343 -24.51 -2.20 23.69
N ALA A 344 -25.47 -1.52 23.06
CA ALA A 344 -25.44 -0.08 22.86
C ALA A 344 -25.62 0.72 24.17
N LYS A 345 -26.35 0.17 25.16
CA LYS A 345 -26.55 0.80 26.48
C LYS A 345 -25.39 0.58 27.45
N CYS A 346 -24.51 -0.38 27.18
CA CYS A 346 -23.32 -0.64 28.00
C CYS A 346 -22.44 0.61 28.08
N LYS A 347 -21.77 0.87 29.21
CA LYS A 347 -20.94 2.08 29.42
C LYS A 347 -19.56 2.00 28.78
N LEU A 348 -19.07 0.80 28.47
CA LEU A 348 -17.73 0.60 27.91
C LEU A 348 -17.71 0.82 26.39
N SER A 349 -16.61 1.40 25.90
CA SER A 349 -16.45 1.80 24.50
C SER A 349 -16.48 0.63 23.51
N ILE A 350 -15.92 -0.53 23.88
CA ILE A 350 -15.85 -1.71 23.02
C ILE A 350 -17.25 -2.30 22.72
N PRO A 351 -18.09 -2.66 23.72
CA PRO A 351 -19.48 -3.09 23.49
C PRO A 351 -20.30 -2.12 22.65
N GLN A 352 -20.21 -0.81 22.93
CA GLN A 352 -20.91 0.22 22.17
C GLN A 352 -20.46 0.24 20.71
N THR A 353 -19.15 0.14 20.46
CA THR A 353 -18.58 0.07 19.10
C THR A 353 -19.11 -1.13 18.33
N PHE A 354 -19.25 -2.29 18.99
CA PHE A 354 -19.82 -3.49 18.38
C PHE A 354 -21.29 -3.26 18.00
N ALA A 355 -22.08 -2.69 18.91
CA ALA A 355 -23.48 -2.38 18.67
C ALA A 355 -23.65 -1.38 17.52
N SER A 356 -22.87 -0.29 17.49
CA SER A 356 -22.91 0.70 16.41
C SER A 356 -22.59 0.07 15.05
N LYS A 357 -21.63 -0.86 14.97
CA LYS A 357 -21.33 -1.56 13.72
C LYS A 357 -22.46 -2.48 13.28
N MET A 358 -23.06 -3.22 14.22
CA MET A 358 -24.21 -4.10 13.94
C MET A 358 -25.43 -3.31 13.45
N LEU A 359 -25.69 -2.13 14.03
CA LEU A 359 -26.76 -1.21 13.60
C LEU A 359 -26.44 -0.52 12.27
N ALA A 360 -25.19 -0.10 12.02
CA ALA A 360 -24.82 0.50 10.74
C ALA A 360 -24.91 -0.49 9.56
N GLN A 361 -24.80 -1.80 9.82
CA GLN A 361 -25.05 -2.84 8.82
C GLN A 361 -26.55 -3.01 8.49
N SER A 362 -27.46 -2.62 9.39
CA SER A 362 -28.90 -2.59 9.10
C SER A 362 -29.33 -1.33 8.34
N ASP A 363 -28.70 -0.18 8.60
CA ASP A 363 -29.17 1.12 8.08
C ASP A 363 -28.57 1.54 6.73
N ASN A 364 -27.36 1.06 6.35
CA ASN A 364 -26.68 1.45 5.11
C ASN A 364 -27.35 0.96 3.80
N LEU A 365 -28.59 0.45 3.86
CA LEU A 365 -29.32 -0.10 2.73
C LEU A 365 -30.55 0.72 2.28
N GLU A 366 -30.80 1.90 2.86
CA GLU A 366 -31.96 2.74 2.48
C GLU A 366 -31.70 3.73 1.32
N SER A 367 -30.49 3.81 0.73
CA SER A 367 -30.14 4.90 -0.20
C SER A 367 -29.87 4.52 -1.68
N VAL A 368 -30.30 3.35 -2.17
CA VAL A 368 -30.18 3.00 -3.61
C VAL A 368 -31.54 2.55 -4.21
N PRO A 369 -32.15 3.26 -5.18
CA PRO A 369 -33.57 3.07 -5.53
C PRO A 369 -33.95 1.88 -6.42
N TYR A 370 -33.08 0.89 -6.69
CA TYR A 370 -33.41 -0.17 -7.66
C TYR A 370 -32.72 -1.50 -7.31
N ARG A 371 -33.35 -2.32 -6.44
CA ARG A 371 -33.29 -3.81 -6.28
C ARG A 371 -34.13 -4.19 -5.03
N PRO A 372 -34.63 -5.44 -4.90
CA PRO A 372 -35.87 -5.75 -4.18
C PRO A 372 -35.75 -5.58 -2.65
N SER A 373 -36.85 -5.11 -2.05
CA SER A 373 -37.25 -5.04 -0.63
C SER A 373 -36.17 -5.11 0.47
N VAL A 374 -36.14 -4.06 1.29
CA VAL A 374 -35.37 -3.86 2.54
C VAL A 374 -35.54 -5.00 3.57
N ALA A 375 -36.53 -5.89 3.40
CA ALA A 375 -36.74 -7.04 4.27
C ALA A 375 -35.79 -8.25 4.06
N ASP A 376 -35.01 -8.30 2.97
CA ASP A 376 -34.24 -9.50 2.59
C ASP A 376 -32.75 -9.50 3.02
N SER A 377 -32.18 -8.35 3.37
CA SER A 377 -30.74 -8.25 3.65
C SER A 377 -30.38 -8.59 5.10
N GLN A 378 -31.28 -8.30 6.05
CA GLN A 378 -31.20 -8.80 7.43
C GLN A 378 -31.52 -10.31 7.54
N LYS A 379 -31.97 -10.94 6.44
CA LYS A 379 -32.30 -12.37 6.36
C LYS A 379 -31.21 -13.24 5.71
N LEU A 380 -30.06 -12.68 5.32
CA LEU A 380 -28.99 -13.51 4.76
C LEU A 380 -28.39 -14.40 5.85
N SER A 381 -28.63 -15.71 5.72
CA SER A 381 -28.08 -16.74 6.61
C SER A 381 -26.55 -16.79 6.58
N VAL A 382 -25.95 -17.45 7.59
CA VAL A 382 -24.49 -17.65 7.66
C VAL A 382 -23.95 -18.28 6.38
N ALA A 383 -24.62 -19.32 5.88
CA ALA A 383 -24.22 -20.01 4.66
C ALA A 383 -24.19 -19.05 3.45
N MET A 384 -25.16 -18.15 3.33
CA MET A 384 -25.20 -17.18 2.22
C MET A 384 -24.16 -16.08 2.37
N LYS A 385 -23.93 -15.56 3.59
CA LYS A 385 -22.85 -14.61 3.88
C LYS A 385 -21.49 -15.22 3.57
N PHE A 386 -21.25 -16.45 4.02
CA PHE A 386 -20.03 -17.20 3.77
C PHE A 386 -19.81 -17.46 2.28
N LYS A 387 -20.85 -17.90 1.54
CA LYS A 387 -20.79 -18.04 0.09
C LYS A 387 -20.41 -16.72 -0.60
N GLY A 388 -20.99 -15.60 -0.16
CA GLY A 388 -20.68 -14.27 -0.67
C GLY A 388 -19.21 -13.88 -0.43
N GLN A 389 -18.70 -14.11 0.79
CA GLN A 389 -17.28 -13.88 1.12
C GLN A 389 -16.36 -14.77 0.28
N LEU A 390 -16.64 -16.07 0.20
CA LEU A 390 -15.85 -17.01 -0.59
C LEU A 390 -15.82 -16.62 -2.08
N PHE A 391 -16.93 -16.15 -2.63
CA PHE A 391 -16.98 -15.65 -4.01
C PHE A 391 -16.09 -14.42 -4.21
N GLN A 392 -16.12 -13.45 -3.30
CA GLN A 392 -15.22 -12.28 -3.33
C GLN A 392 -13.74 -12.69 -3.22
N LEU A 393 -13.43 -13.71 -2.43
CA LEU A 393 -12.08 -14.29 -2.35
C LEU A 393 -11.66 -14.85 -3.71
N MET A 394 -12.51 -15.67 -4.32
CA MET A 394 -12.19 -16.34 -5.59
C MET A 394 -11.92 -15.31 -6.70
N GLN A 395 -12.76 -14.26 -6.80
CA GLN A 395 -12.54 -13.18 -7.76
C GLN A 395 -11.18 -12.48 -7.59
N ARG A 396 -10.74 -12.28 -6.33
CA ARG A 396 -9.42 -11.70 -6.06
C ARG A 396 -8.30 -12.65 -6.49
N LEU A 397 -8.41 -13.93 -6.17
CA LEU A 397 -7.41 -14.93 -6.55
C LEU A 397 -7.30 -15.07 -8.08
N GLU A 398 -8.43 -15.08 -8.80
CA GLU A 398 -8.48 -15.15 -10.26
C GLU A 398 -7.80 -13.96 -10.96
N SER A 399 -7.71 -12.80 -10.28
CA SER A 399 -6.97 -11.64 -10.79
C SER A 399 -5.46 -11.69 -10.57
N THR A 400 -4.96 -12.75 -9.93
CA THR A 400 -3.55 -12.91 -9.56
C THR A 400 -2.92 -14.15 -10.20
N THR A 401 -1.60 -14.26 -10.15
CA THR A 401 -0.90 -15.49 -10.54
C THR A 401 -0.79 -16.42 -9.32
N PRO A 402 -1.46 -17.59 -9.31
CA PRO A 402 -1.47 -18.45 -8.14
C PRO A 402 -0.18 -19.28 -8.04
N HIS A 403 0.25 -19.50 -6.80
CA HIS A 403 1.30 -20.46 -6.44
C HIS A 403 0.74 -21.39 -5.37
N PHE A 404 0.77 -22.70 -5.62
CA PHE A 404 0.14 -23.69 -4.76
C PHE A 404 1.18 -24.41 -3.89
N ILE A 405 0.90 -24.49 -2.59
CA ILE A 405 1.66 -25.30 -1.62
C ILE A 405 0.66 -26.28 -1.00
N ARG A 406 0.90 -27.59 -1.14
CA ARG A 406 0.07 -28.65 -0.54
C ARG A 406 0.80 -29.25 0.66
N CYS A 407 0.24 -29.06 1.84
CA CYS A 407 0.72 -29.67 3.06
C CYS A 407 0.18 -31.10 3.20
N ILE A 408 1.03 -32.06 3.57
CA ILE A 408 0.67 -33.48 3.72
C ILE A 408 0.91 -33.90 5.16
N LYS A 409 -0.12 -34.46 5.81
CA LYS A 409 -0.01 -35.00 7.16
C LYS A 409 0.65 -36.38 7.10
N PRO A 410 1.81 -36.60 7.77
CA PRO A 410 2.53 -37.86 7.65
C PRO A 410 1.90 -38.99 8.47
N ASN A 411 1.21 -38.69 9.57
CA ASN A 411 0.51 -39.67 10.41
C ASN A 411 -0.57 -38.98 11.28
N ASN A 412 -1.55 -39.74 11.77
CA ASN A 412 -2.59 -39.22 12.66
C ASN A 412 -2.19 -39.12 14.14
N LEU A 413 -1.09 -39.77 14.53
CA LEU A 413 -0.59 -39.81 15.91
C LEU A 413 0.13 -38.52 16.32
N GLN A 414 0.34 -37.58 15.39
CA GLN A 414 1.08 -36.33 15.61
C GLN A 414 2.54 -36.56 16.07
N LEU A 415 3.13 -37.71 15.72
CA LEU A 415 4.49 -38.06 16.10
C LEU A 415 5.48 -37.73 14.97
N PRO A 416 6.68 -37.21 15.30
CA PRO A 416 7.71 -36.95 14.31
C PRO A 416 8.23 -38.27 13.71
N ALA A 417 8.72 -38.20 12.47
CA ALA A 417 9.38 -39.31 11.76
C ALA A 417 8.55 -40.59 11.53
N ILE A 418 7.24 -40.58 11.80
CA ILE A 418 6.34 -41.69 11.46
C ILE A 418 5.61 -41.38 10.16
N TYR A 419 5.63 -42.32 9.21
CA TYR A 419 5.01 -42.20 7.90
C TYR A 419 3.92 -43.26 7.71
N GLY A 420 2.66 -42.83 7.67
CA GLY A 420 1.50 -43.66 7.36
C GLY A 420 1.24 -43.72 5.86
N GLN A 421 1.68 -44.80 5.21
CA GLN A 421 1.64 -44.94 3.75
C GLN A 421 0.23 -44.78 3.16
N GLU A 422 -0.78 -45.44 3.72
CA GLU A 422 -2.16 -45.37 3.21
C GLU A 422 -2.76 -43.96 3.35
N LEU A 423 -2.54 -43.33 4.51
CA LEU A 423 -3.00 -41.97 4.80
C LEU A 423 -2.36 -40.95 3.83
N VAL A 424 -1.05 -41.05 3.60
CA VAL A 424 -0.35 -40.15 2.68
C VAL A 424 -0.78 -40.41 1.24
N LEU A 425 -0.91 -41.68 0.83
CA LEU A 425 -1.39 -42.02 -0.51
C LEU A 425 -2.79 -41.49 -0.78
N GLN A 426 -3.70 -41.60 0.19
CA GLN A 426 -5.05 -41.04 0.08
C GLN A 426 -5.00 -39.52 -0.07
N GLN A 427 -4.23 -38.80 0.75
CA GLN A 427 -4.06 -37.35 0.62
C GLN A 427 -3.50 -36.94 -0.75
N LEU A 428 -2.50 -37.66 -1.28
CA LEU A 428 -1.92 -37.37 -2.59
C LEU A 428 -2.93 -37.52 -3.73
N LYS A 429 -3.81 -38.54 -3.66
CA LYS A 429 -4.90 -38.73 -4.61
C LYS A 429 -5.92 -37.60 -4.50
N CYS A 430 -6.43 -37.36 -3.30
CA CYS A 430 -7.44 -36.33 -3.05
C CYS A 430 -6.95 -34.92 -3.40
N CYS A 431 -5.70 -34.57 -3.10
CA CYS A 431 -5.16 -33.25 -3.47
C CYS A 431 -4.85 -33.10 -4.98
N GLY A 432 -5.06 -34.13 -5.80
CA GLY A 432 -4.79 -34.12 -7.25
C GLY A 432 -3.31 -34.03 -7.60
N VAL A 433 -2.41 -34.39 -6.67
CA VAL A 433 -0.96 -34.22 -6.84
C VAL A 433 -0.42 -35.14 -7.93
N LEU A 434 -0.97 -36.36 -8.04
CA LEU A 434 -0.55 -37.34 -9.04
C LEU A 434 -0.87 -36.87 -10.47
N GLU A 435 -2.02 -36.24 -10.65
CA GLU A 435 -2.50 -35.67 -11.91
C GLU A 435 -1.65 -34.45 -12.30
N VAL A 436 -1.30 -33.58 -11.35
CA VAL A 436 -0.38 -32.46 -11.58
C VAL A 436 0.99 -32.95 -12.06
N VAL A 437 1.55 -33.98 -11.42
CA VAL A 437 2.83 -34.56 -11.85
C VAL A 437 2.71 -35.17 -13.24
N ARG A 438 1.60 -35.83 -13.55
CA ARG A 438 1.33 -36.40 -14.89
C ARG A 438 1.31 -35.31 -15.96
N ILE A 439 0.53 -34.25 -15.76
CA ILE A 439 0.40 -33.12 -16.69
C ILE A 439 1.72 -32.37 -16.84
N SER A 440 2.44 -32.13 -15.75
CA SER A 440 3.75 -31.48 -15.79
C SER A 440 4.80 -32.28 -16.56
N ARG A 441 4.70 -33.63 -16.57
CA ARG A 441 5.60 -34.51 -17.31
C ARG A 441 5.23 -34.63 -18.79
N SER A 442 3.94 -34.74 -19.09
CA SER A 442 3.47 -34.92 -20.47
C SER A 442 3.41 -33.59 -21.24
N GLY A 443 3.12 -32.49 -20.56
CA GLY A 443 2.97 -31.15 -21.12
C GLY A 443 4.27 -30.33 -21.18
N TYR A 444 4.10 -29.01 -21.31
CA TYR A 444 5.15 -28.04 -21.53
C TYR A 444 5.09 -26.92 -20.47
N PRO A 445 5.53 -27.19 -19.22
CA PRO A 445 5.33 -26.29 -18.09
C PRO A 445 6.07 -24.96 -18.22
N THR A 446 7.09 -24.89 -19.08
CA THR A 446 7.85 -23.66 -19.31
C THR A 446 7.43 -23.03 -20.62
N ARG A 447 6.85 -21.83 -20.56
CA ARG A 447 6.31 -21.11 -21.73
C ARG A 447 6.74 -19.65 -21.75
N MET A 448 7.02 -19.14 -22.95
CA MET A 448 7.45 -17.76 -23.13
C MET A 448 7.05 -17.23 -24.50
N THR A 449 6.57 -15.99 -24.58
CA THR A 449 6.28 -15.36 -25.86
C THR A 449 7.54 -15.23 -26.71
N HIS A 450 7.40 -15.31 -28.03
CA HIS A 450 8.52 -15.14 -28.98
C HIS A 450 9.31 -13.86 -28.69
N GLN A 451 8.60 -12.75 -28.42
CA GLN A 451 9.22 -11.47 -28.07
C GLN A 451 10.03 -11.52 -26.77
N LYS A 452 9.51 -12.14 -25.71
CA LYS A 452 10.20 -12.23 -24.43
C LYS A 452 11.40 -13.18 -24.53
N PHE A 453 11.29 -14.25 -25.31
CA PHE A 453 12.37 -15.20 -25.57
C PHE A 453 13.51 -14.56 -26.37
N ALA A 454 13.19 -13.95 -27.52
CA ALA A 454 14.15 -13.22 -28.33
C ALA A 454 14.83 -12.09 -27.55
N ARG A 455 14.09 -11.30 -26.77
CA ARG A 455 14.70 -10.23 -25.95
C ARG A 455 15.62 -10.78 -24.84
N ARG A 456 15.27 -11.93 -24.26
CA ARG A 456 15.99 -12.51 -23.13
C ARG A 456 17.28 -13.22 -23.55
N TYR A 457 17.28 -13.87 -24.72
CA TYR A 457 18.37 -14.74 -25.18
C TYR A 457 18.98 -14.32 -26.52
N GLY A 458 18.39 -13.38 -27.25
CA GLY A 458 18.85 -12.97 -28.58
C GLY A 458 20.27 -12.41 -28.61
N PHE A 459 20.76 -11.83 -27.51
CA PHE A 459 22.15 -11.39 -27.40
C PHE A 459 23.18 -12.54 -27.36
N LEU A 460 22.72 -13.80 -27.30
CA LEU A 460 23.57 -14.98 -27.43
C LEU A 460 23.81 -15.36 -28.91
N LEU A 461 23.06 -14.76 -29.84
CA LEU A 461 23.25 -14.90 -31.28
C LEU A 461 24.19 -13.80 -31.83
N LEU A 462 24.62 -13.97 -33.08
CA LEU A 462 25.23 -12.89 -33.87
C LEU A 462 24.23 -11.76 -34.14
N GLU A 463 24.72 -10.53 -34.23
CA GLU A 463 23.91 -9.31 -34.33
C GLU A 463 22.98 -9.30 -35.57
N ASP A 464 23.45 -9.84 -36.69
CA ASP A 464 22.67 -9.97 -37.93
C ASP A 464 21.44 -10.89 -37.78
N VAL A 465 21.53 -11.92 -36.93
CA VAL A 465 20.42 -12.86 -36.67
C VAL A 465 19.54 -12.32 -35.55
N ALA A 466 20.11 -11.63 -34.56
CA ALA A 466 19.38 -11.03 -33.45
C ALA A 466 18.47 -9.86 -33.86
N SER A 467 18.69 -9.28 -35.06
CA SER A 467 17.90 -8.16 -35.60
C SER A 467 16.66 -8.58 -36.39
N GLN A 468 16.44 -9.89 -36.59
CA GLN A 468 15.27 -10.42 -37.28
C GLN A 468 14.00 -10.37 -36.40
N ASP A 469 12.87 -10.81 -36.95
CA ASP A 469 11.63 -10.89 -36.19
C ASP A 469 11.74 -11.87 -34.99
N PRO A 470 10.96 -11.67 -33.91
CA PRO A 470 11.12 -12.46 -32.70
C PRO A 470 10.92 -13.96 -32.86
N LEU A 471 10.11 -14.42 -33.83
CA LEU A 471 9.90 -15.84 -34.07
C LEU A 471 11.14 -16.44 -34.71
N SER A 472 11.68 -15.80 -35.75
CA SER A 472 12.91 -16.23 -36.42
C SER A 472 14.10 -16.28 -35.46
N VAL A 473 14.26 -15.24 -34.62
CA VAL A 473 15.30 -15.21 -33.56
C VAL A 473 15.11 -16.36 -32.57
N SER A 474 13.86 -16.62 -32.16
CA SER A 474 13.55 -17.71 -31.23
C SER A 474 13.92 -19.07 -31.82
N VAL A 475 13.56 -19.34 -33.07
CA VAL A 475 13.90 -20.58 -33.79
C VAL A 475 15.42 -20.72 -33.97
N ALA A 476 16.12 -19.64 -34.33
CA ALA A 476 17.58 -19.65 -34.47
C ALA A 476 18.29 -20.03 -33.15
N ILE A 477 17.81 -19.54 -32.01
CA ILE A 477 18.33 -19.90 -30.68
C ILE A 477 18.09 -21.39 -30.39
N LEU A 478 16.90 -21.92 -30.69
CA LEU A 478 16.60 -23.35 -30.49
C LEU A 478 17.59 -24.23 -31.25
N HIS A 479 17.89 -23.88 -32.50
CA HIS A 479 18.86 -24.60 -33.33
C HIS A 479 20.30 -24.43 -32.84
N GLN A 480 20.75 -23.21 -32.54
CA GLN A 480 22.13 -22.97 -32.08
C GLN A 480 22.46 -23.73 -30.80
N PHE A 481 21.48 -23.89 -29.91
CA PHE A 481 21.63 -24.62 -28.65
C PHE A 481 21.24 -26.10 -28.74
N ASN A 482 20.96 -26.61 -29.95
CA ASN A 482 20.62 -28.02 -30.23
C ASN A 482 19.51 -28.57 -29.32
N ILE A 483 18.45 -27.80 -29.08
CA ILE A 483 17.29 -28.30 -28.35
C ILE A 483 16.52 -29.24 -29.28
N LEU A 484 16.31 -30.48 -28.85
CA LEU A 484 15.63 -31.50 -29.66
C LEU A 484 14.17 -31.08 -29.96
N PRO A 485 13.66 -31.30 -31.18
CA PRO A 485 12.28 -30.96 -31.56
C PRO A 485 11.20 -31.56 -30.66
N GLU A 486 11.42 -32.72 -30.04
CA GLU A 486 10.47 -33.37 -29.11
C GLU A 486 10.35 -32.65 -27.76
N MET A 487 11.33 -31.78 -27.45
CA MET A 487 11.47 -31.12 -26.16
C MET A 487 10.90 -29.69 -26.15
N TYR A 488 10.46 -29.19 -27.30
CA TYR A 488 9.77 -27.92 -27.43
C TYR A 488 8.60 -27.99 -28.42
N GLN A 489 7.69 -27.03 -28.33
CA GLN A 489 6.67 -26.77 -29.35
C GLN A 489 6.65 -25.28 -29.66
N VAL A 490 6.44 -24.96 -30.94
CA VAL A 490 6.33 -23.59 -31.44
C VAL A 490 4.86 -23.32 -31.70
N GLY A 491 4.24 -22.53 -30.82
CA GLY A 491 2.89 -22.05 -31.05
C GLY A 491 2.85 -20.73 -31.80
N TYR A 492 1.64 -20.26 -32.09
CA TYR A 492 1.43 -19.01 -32.81
C TYR A 492 2.07 -17.79 -32.13
N THR A 493 2.03 -17.73 -30.79
CA THR A 493 2.50 -16.57 -30.02
C THR A 493 3.64 -16.89 -29.05
N LYS A 494 3.81 -18.17 -28.69
CA LYS A 494 4.74 -18.60 -27.64
C LYS A 494 5.56 -19.82 -28.05
N LEU A 495 6.69 -19.96 -27.35
CA LEU A 495 7.45 -21.20 -27.25
C LEU A 495 7.07 -21.94 -25.99
N PHE A 496 6.95 -23.26 -26.11
CA PHE A 496 6.61 -24.18 -25.05
C PHE A 496 7.75 -25.19 -24.90
N PHE A 497 8.21 -25.43 -23.68
CA PHE A 497 9.34 -26.30 -23.37
C PHE A 497 8.97 -27.33 -22.32
N ARG A 498 9.49 -28.55 -22.50
CA ARG A 498 9.51 -29.55 -21.44
C ARG A 498 10.41 -29.09 -20.29
N THR A 499 10.21 -29.69 -19.12
CA THR A 499 10.98 -29.39 -17.91
C THR A 499 12.49 -29.49 -18.16
N GLY A 500 13.24 -28.52 -17.63
CA GLY A 500 14.71 -28.53 -17.63
C GLY A 500 15.40 -28.02 -18.90
N GLN A 501 14.67 -27.79 -20.01
CA GLN A 501 15.30 -27.42 -21.29
C GLN A 501 15.94 -26.03 -21.30
N ILE A 502 15.35 -25.07 -20.57
CA ILE A 502 15.87 -23.70 -20.49
C ILE A 502 17.16 -23.61 -19.63
N GLY A 503 17.49 -24.63 -18.84
CA GLY A 503 18.64 -24.59 -17.92
C GLY A 503 19.96 -24.26 -18.62
N ASN A 504 20.22 -24.85 -19.78
CA ASN A 504 21.46 -24.60 -20.55
C ASN A 504 21.52 -23.18 -21.13
N LEU A 505 20.38 -22.64 -21.58
CA LEU A 505 20.26 -21.27 -22.05
C LEU A 505 20.52 -20.26 -20.92
N GLU A 506 19.92 -20.49 -19.74
CA GLU A 506 20.15 -19.63 -18.57
C GLU A 506 21.58 -19.71 -18.05
N ASN A 507 22.19 -20.90 -18.02
CA ASN A 507 23.59 -21.05 -17.65
C ASN A 507 24.51 -20.27 -18.59
N THR A 508 24.29 -20.36 -19.90
CA THR A 508 25.08 -19.61 -20.89
C THR A 508 24.85 -18.11 -20.76
N ARG A 509 23.59 -17.68 -20.64
CA ARG A 509 23.20 -16.30 -20.37
C ARG A 509 23.91 -15.75 -19.14
N ASN A 510 23.88 -16.47 -18.03
CA ASN A 510 24.51 -16.07 -16.78
C ASN A 510 26.03 -15.94 -16.92
N ARG A 511 26.69 -16.86 -17.65
CA ARG A 511 28.13 -16.77 -17.96
C ARG A 511 28.45 -15.53 -18.79
N THR A 512 27.68 -15.24 -19.85
CA THR A 512 27.89 -14.04 -20.66
C THR A 512 27.66 -12.77 -19.86
N LEU A 513 26.66 -12.76 -18.97
CA LEU A 513 26.40 -11.66 -18.05
C LEU A 513 27.49 -11.46 -16.98
N HIS A 514 28.41 -12.42 -16.76
CA HIS A 514 29.58 -12.17 -15.90
C HIS A 514 30.49 -11.08 -16.46
N GLY A 515 30.37 -10.70 -17.74
CA GLY A 515 30.98 -9.48 -18.27
C GLY A 515 30.60 -8.21 -17.49
N VAL A 516 29.47 -8.19 -16.80
CA VAL A 516 29.06 -7.10 -15.88
C VAL A 516 30.08 -6.87 -14.75
N LEU A 517 30.83 -7.90 -14.33
CA LEU A 517 31.90 -7.75 -13.34
C LEU A 517 32.96 -6.75 -13.81
N ARG A 518 33.22 -6.68 -15.11
CA ARG A 518 34.14 -5.69 -15.68
C ARG A 518 33.60 -4.28 -15.49
N VAL A 519 32.33 -4.04 -15.80
CA VAL A 519 31.66 -2.75 -15.60
C VAL A 519 31.69 -2.35 -14.12
N GLN A 520 31.36 -3.28 -13.22
CA GLN A 520 31.42 -3.07 -11.77
C GLN A 520 32.84 -2.73 -11.31
N SER A 521 33.87 -3.42 -11.82
CA SER A 521 35.28 -3.14 -11.48
C SER A 521 35.71 -1.74 -11.93
N CYS A 522 35.32 -1.33 -13.14
CA CYS A 522 35.59 0.01 -13.66
C CYS A 522 34.89 1.08 -12.83
N PHE A 523 33.63 0.86 -12.46
CA PHE A 523 32.85 1.78 -11.64
C PHE A 523 33.40 1.91 -10.22
N ARG A 524 33.72 0.79 -9.54
CA ARG A 524 34.38 0.80 -8.23
C ARG A 524 35.74 1.51 -8.29
N GLY A 525 36.52 1.25 -9.34
CA GLY A 525 37.79 1.94 -9.57
C GLY A 525 37.61 3.45 -9.79
N TYR A 526 36.58 3.87 -10.53
CA TYR A 526 36.22 5.27 -10.71
C TYR A 526 35.84 5.93 -9.38
N GLN A 527 34.95 5.31 -8.59
CA GLN A 527 34.56 5.81 -7.26
C GLN A 527 35.77 5.95 -6.33
N ALA A 528 36.64 4.93 -6.27
CA ALA A 528 37.83 4.96 -5.44
C ALA A 528 38.78 6.09 -5.83
N ARG A 529 39.04 6.30 -7.13
CA ARG A 529 39.87 7.41 -7.62
C ARG A 529 39.25 8.77 -7.32
N ARG A 530 37.93 8.91 -7.49
CA ARG A 530 37.20 10.14 -7.16
C ARG A 530 37.34 10.48 -5.68
N HIS A 531 37.05 9.54 -4.78
CA HIS A 531 37.20 9.76 -3.34
C HIS A 531 38.65 10.01 -2.91
N ALA A 532 39.62 9.34 -3.52
CA ALA A 532 41.04 9.59 -3.24
C ALA A 532 41.46 11.00 -3.69
N SER A 533 40.97 11.47 -4.84
CA SER A 533 41.22 12.83 -5.33
C SER A 533 40.55 13.89 -4.43
N GLU A 534 39.28 13.69 -4.06
CA GLU A 534 38.55 14.57 -3.14
C GLU A 534 39.25 14.67 -1.77
N ARG A 535 39.69 13.53 -1.22
CA ARG A 535 40.44 13.49 0.05
C ARG A 535 41.79 14.19 -0.08
N SER A 536 42.54 13.94 -1.16
CA SER A 536 43.85 14.55 -1.39
C SER A 536 43.73 16.07 -1.54
N ARG A 537 42.70 16.54 -2.27
CA ARG A 537 42.41 17.98 -2.40
C ARG A 537 42.06 18.60 -1.05
N GLY A 538 41.26 17.93 -0.22
CA GLY A 538 40.94 18.37 1.14
C GLY A 538 42.19 18.47 2.03
N VAL A 539 43.06 17.45 2.02
CA VAL A 539 44.31 17.44 2.78
C VAL A 539 45.25 18.55 2.31
N LEU A 540 45.43 18.72 1.00
CA LEU A 540 46.30 19.77 0.45
C LEU A 540 45.79 21.17 0.80
N ALA A 541 44.47 21.40 0.73
CA ALA A 541 43.87 22.66 1.14
C ALA A 541 44.13 22.96 2.62
N LEU A 542 43.91 21.98 3.50
CA LEU A 542 44.18 22.12 4.93
C LEU A 542 45.67 22.38 5.22
N GLN A 543 46.56 21.60 4.61
CA GLN A 543 48.00 21.78 4.73
C GLN A 543 48.44 23.17 4.26
N SER A 544 47.87 23.69 3.16
CA SER A 544 48.18 25.02 2.66
C SER A 544 47.78 26.13 3.64
N PHE A 545 46.61 25.98 4.27
CA PHE A 545 46.12 26.92 5.28
C PHE A 545 47.02 26.93 6.51
N ILE A 546 47.37 25.75 7.03
CA ILE A 546 48.25 25.59 8.20
C ILE A 546 49.65 26.17 7.91
N ARG A 547 50.23 25.86 6.75
CA ARG A 547 51.54 26.40 6.35
C ARG A 547 51.52 27.93 6.27
N ALA A 548 50.46 28.50 5.69
CA ALA A 548 50.29 29.94 5.58
C ALA A 548 50.13 30.61 6.96
N GLU A 549 49.38 30.00 7.87
CA GLU A 549 49.18 30.53 9.23
C GLU A 549 50.48 30.48 10.04
N ASN A 550 51.22 29.37 9.99
CA ASN A 550 52.53 29.26 10.64
C ASN A 550 53.52 30.31 10.11
N ALA A 551 53.51 30.59 8.80
CA ALA A 551 54.34 31.63 8.20
C ALA A 551 53.92 33.03 8.67
N ARG A 552 52.62 33.34 8.70
CA ARG A 552 52.09 34.61 9.23
C ARG A 552 52.45 34.81 10.70
N GLN A 553 52.31 33.77 11.52
CA GLN A 553 52.64 33.83 12.94
C GLN A 553 54.14 34.06 13.15
N SER A 554 54.99 33.31 12.44
CA SER A 554 56.45 33.47 12.49
C SER A 554 56.90 34.87 12.06
N TYR A 555 56.35 35.38 10.95
CA TYR A 555 56.65 36.73 10.46
C TYR A 555 56.18 37.81 11.45
N SER A 556 54.98 37.68 12.02
CA SER A 556 54.46 38.63 13.01
C SER A 556 55.33 38.70 14.26
N SER A 557 55.83 37.54 14.74
CA SER A 557 56.75 37.45 15.87
C SER A 557 58.09 38.12 15.55
N LEU A 558 58.65 37.86 14.37
CA LEU A 558 59.88 38.50 13.91
C LEU A 558 59.72 40.02 13.80
N LEU A 559 58.62 40.50 13.22
CA LEU A 559 58.35 41.92 13.05
C LEU A 559 58.19 42.62 14.41
N ARG A 560 57.51 41.99 15.37
CA ARG A 560 57.41 42.49 16.76
C ARG A 560 58.79 42.60 17.41
N LYS A 561 59.62 41.55 17.31
CA LYS A 561 61.00 41.55 17.85
C LYS A 561 61.86 42.64 17.19
N HIS A 562 61.81 42.77 15.87
CA HIS A 562 62.58 43.77 15.14
C HIS A 562 62.14 45.19 15.52
N ARG A 563 60.82 45.47 15.56
CA ARG A 563 60.30 46.78 16.00
C ARG A 563 60.74 47.13 17.43
N ALA A 564 60.67 46.18 18.36
CA ALA A 564 61.15 46.37 19.72
C ALA A 564 62.66 46.65 19.76
N ALA A 565 63.47 45.87 19.04
CA ALA A 565 64.92 46.08 18.96
C ALA A 565 65.27 47.46 18.37
N THR A 566 64.64 47.86 17.27
CA THR A 566 64.86 49.17 16.64
C THR A 566 64.47 50.32 17.58
N LEU A 567 63.36 50.20 18.32
CA LEU A 567 62.92 51.20 19.28
C LEU A 567 63.95 51.36 20.42
N VAL A 568 64.42 50.25 20.98
CA VAL A 568 65.45 50.24 22.05
C VAL A 568 66.76 50.84 21.54
N GLN A 569 67.24 50.40 20.36
CA GLN A 569 68.48 50.89 19.76
C GLN A 569 68.41 52.39 19.43
N LYS A 570 67.28 52.86 18.87
CA LYS A 570 67.04 54.28 18.58
C LYS A 570 67.15 55.11 19.86
N ASN A 571 66.45 54.70 20.93
CA ASN A 571 66.45 55.43 22.20
C ASN A 571 67.84 55.44 22.85
N LEU A 572 68.56 54.32 22.81
CA LEU A 572 69.91 54.23 23.37
C LEU A 572 70.93 55.07 22.61
N ARG A 573 70.91 55.03 21.26
CA ARG A 573 71.77 55.87 20.41
C ARG A 573 71.48 57.35 20.64
N GLY A 574 70.20 57.74 20.68
CA GLY A 574 69.78 59.10 20.98
C GLY A 574 70.26 59.57 22.36
N TRP A 575 70.13 58.73 23.40
CA TRP A 575 70.61 59.04 24.75
C TRP A 575 72.13 59.21 24.81
N ARG A 576 72.91 58.32 24.17
CA ARG A 576 74.38 58.42 24.12
C ARG A 576 74.85 59.69 23.40
N ALA A 577 74.31 59.97 22.22
CA ALA A 577 74.66 61.17 21.44
C ALA A 577 74.33 62.45 22.21
N ARG A 578 73.14 62.52 22.84
CA ARG A 578 72.72 63.66 23.66
C ARG A 578 73.65 63.86 24.86
N ARG A 579 74.06 62.78 25.54
CA ARG A 579 75.01 62.84 26.67
C ARG A 579 76.40 63.32 26.23
N TYR A 580 76.91 62.84 25.10
CA TYR A 580 78.20 63.25 24.55
C TYR A 580 78.21 64.73 24.14
N PHE A 581 77.18 65.17 23.41
CA PHE A 581 77.03 66.58 23.01
C PHE A 581 76.95 67.51 24.23
N ILE A 582 76.19 67.14 25.26
CA ILE A 582 76.11 67.91 26.51
C ILE A 582 77.50 68.00 27.18
N LYS A 583 78.32 66.93 27.15
CA LYS A 583 79.68 66.94 27.71
C LYS A 583 80.61 67.87 26.93
N ILE A 584 80.63 67.79 25.60
CA ILE A 584 81.42 68.71 24.75
C ILE A 584 80.95 70.15 24.96
N ARG A 585 79.64 70.42 24.90
CA ARG A 585 79.10 71.77 25.08
C ARG A 585 79.55 72.37 26.41
N LYS A 586 79.50 71.59 27.50
CA LYS A 586 80.02 72.02 28.81
C LYS A 586 81.51 72.32 28.77
N ALA A 587 82.34 71.47 28.15
CA ALA A 587 83.77 71.70 28.02
C ALA A 587 84.13 72.90 27.13
N SER A 588 83.46 73.06 25.99
CA SER A 588 83.65 74.20 25.08
C SER A 588 83.30 75.53 25.76
N VAL A 589 82.23 75.57 26.56
CA VAL A 589 81.87 76.77 27.34
C VAL A 589 82.99 77.11 28.34
N VAL A 590 83.64 76.12 28.96
CA VAL A 590 84.78 76.33 29.87
C VAL A 590 86.06 76.75 29.13
N ILE A 591 86.35 76.21 27.95
CA ILE A 591 87.51 76.62 27.15
C ILE A 591 87.32 78.03 26.59
N GLN A 592 86.13 78.33 26.06
CA GLN A 592 85.80 79.65 25.54
C GLN A 592 85.90 80.72 26.63
N SER A 593 85.49 80.43 27.87
CA SER A 593 85.69 81.36 28.97
C SER A 593 87.19 81.58 29.27
N GLY A 594 88.03 80.55 29.15
CA GLY A 594 89.49 80.67 29.27
C GLY A 594 90.18 81.44 28.13
N ILE A 595 89.82 81.17 26.87
CA ILE A 595 90.39 81.84 25.68
C ILE A 595 90.00 83.31 25.62
N ARG A 596 88.74 83.65 25.92
CA ARG A 596 88.32 85.05 26.03
C ARG A 596 89.15 85.78 27.10
N GLY A 597 89.47 85.12 28.21
CA GLY A 597 90.39 85.65 29.21
C GLY A 597 91.84 85.80 28.71
N CYS A 598 92.32 84.96 27.78
CA CYS A 598 93.69 84.99 27.28
C CYS A 598 93.90 85.93 26.08
N LEU A 599 92.93 86.06 25.18
CA LEU A 599 92.98 86.98 24.03
C LEU A 599 93.10 88.44 24.48
N VAL A 600 92.36 88.81 25.54
CA VAL A 600 92.50 90.14 26.17
C VAL A 600 93.94 90.37 26.68
N ARG A 601 94.67 89.31 27.07
CA ARG A 601 96.02 89.40 27.62
C ARG A 601 97.15 89.41 26.57
N ARG A 602 96.90 89.09 25.29
CA ARG A 602 97.95 88.92 24.25
C ARG A 602 97.95 89.99 23.14
N CYS A 603 96.94 90.86 23.07
CA CYS A 603 96.84 91.93 22.06
C CYS A 603 97.76 93.14 22.31
N ALA A 604 98.91 92.98 23.00
CA ALA A 604 99.78 94.08 23.44
C ALA A 604 101.10 94.26 22.64
N GLY A 605 101.27 93.68 21.44
CA GLY A 605 102.58 93.80 20.76
C GLY A 605 102.74 93.29 19.33
N ASN A 606 101.81 93.56 18.41
CA ASN A 606 102.14 93.59 16.99
C ASN A 606 101.15 94.49 16.21
N VAL A 607 101.63 95.65 15.80
CA VAL A 607 100.89 96.72 15.11
C VAL A 607 101.03 96.48 13.61
N ASP A 608 100.18 95.59 13.10
CA ASP A 608 99.76 95.52 11.69
C ASP A 608 98.51 94.63 11.53
N LEU A 609 98.03 94.04 12.63
CA LEU A 609 96.69 93.45 12.76
C LEU A 609 95.66 94.44 13.35
N LEU A 610 95.93 95.74 13.28
CA LEU A 610 95.02 96.81 13.71
C LEU A 610 94.05 97.26 12.59
N ASN A 611 94.28 96.82 11.34
CA ASN A 611 93.40 97.08 10.19
C ASN A 611 92.53 95.87 9.79
N VAL A 612 92.54 94.79 10.58
CA VAL A 612 91.66 93.61 10.40
C VAL A 612 90.25 93.79 11.00
N LEU A 613 89.99 94.79 11.84
CA LEU A 613 88.85 94.67 12.77
C LEU A 613 87.82 95.81 12.73
N ARG A 614 87.93 96.77 11.80
CA ARG A 614 86.91 97.81 11.63
C ARG A 614 85.69 97.35 10.80
N GLU A 615 85.78 96.22 10.07
CA GLU A 615 84.66 95.64 9.31
C GLU A 615 84.11 94.34 9.92
N PHE A 616 84.26 94.16 11.23
CA PHE A 616 83.61 93.07 11.97
C PHE A 616 82.28 93.49 12.65
N GLU A 617 81.84 94.76 12.59
CA GLU A 617 80.82 95.25 13.54
C GLU A 617 79.69 96.08 12.89
N SER A 618 78.98 95.54 11.91
CA SER A 618 77.70 96.17 11.53
C SER A 618 76.51 95.24 11.28
N LYS A 619 76.64 93.90 11.38
CA LYS A 619 75.47 93.01 11.25
C LYS A 619 75.52 91.80 12.15
N LYS A 620 75.44 92.05 13.45
CA LYS A 620 74.80 91.14 14.39
C LYS A 620 73.85 91.96 15.26
N GLU A 621 72.56 91.93 14.92
CA GLU A 621 71.42 91.82 15.84
C GLU A 621 70.12 92.26 15.15
N ALA A 622 69.29 91.26 14.81
CA ALA A 622 67.84 91.27 14.63
C ALA A 622 67.52 89.91 13.98
N ASP A 623 67.43 88.83 14.77
CA ASP A 623 66.19 88.37 15.42
C ASP A 623 65.20 87.75 14.41
N GLY A 624 64.63 86.60 14.78
CA GLY A 624 63.50 86.01 14.05
C GLY A 624 63.67 84.55 13.63
N ASP A 625 63.18 83.64 14.47
CA ASP A 625 62.77 82.28 14.12
C ASP A 625 61.98 82.19 12.82
N GLN A 626 62.31 81.23 11.96
CA GLN A 626 61.30 80.59 11.12
C GLN A 626 61.67 79.13 10.86
N ILE A 627 60.95 78.24 11.56
CA ILE A 627 60.98 76.79 11.35
C ILE A 627 60.39 76.51 9.96
N LEU A 628 61.29 76.30 8.99
CA LEU A 628 60.93 75.84 7.65
C LEU A 628 60.57 74.35 7.71
N ILE A 629 59.27 74.04 7.82
CA ILE A 629 58.74 72.69 7.57
C ILE A 629 59.09 72.34 6.12
N LYS A 630 60.06 71.44 5.92
CA LYS A 630 60.49 71.00 4.59
C LYS A 630 59.28 70.48 3.81
N ALA A 631 58.93 71.18 2.73
CA ALA A 631 57.86 70.86 1.79
C ALA A 631 57.94 69.41 1.26
N SER A 632 59.10 68.76 1.33
CA SER A 632 59.29 67.36 0.92
C SER A 632 58.53 66.35 1.77
N PHE A 633 58.28 66.60 3.07
CA PHE A 633 57.58 65.64 3.93
C PHE A 633 56.05 65.74 3.77
N LEU A 634 55.52 66.95 3.60
CA LEU A 634 54.10 67.18 3.27
C LEU A 634 53.76 66.64 1.87
N ALA A 635 54.64 66.83 0.90
CA ALA A 635 54.46 66.30 -0.45
C ALA A 635 54.49 64.74 -0.50
N GLU A 636 55.35 64.11 0.29
CA GLU A 636 55.41 62.64 0.39
C GLU A 636 54.19 62.07 1.13
N LEU A 637 53.66 62.78 2.14
CA LEU A 637 52.44 62.39 2.84
C LEU A 637 51.20 62.52 1.94
N GLN A 638 51.07 63.63 1.20
CA GLN A 638 50.02 63.83 0.21
C GLN A 638 50.06 62.76 -0.88
N ARG A 639 51.25 62.34 -1.32
CA ARG A 639 51.41 61.28 -2.33
C ARG A 639 50.97 59.90 -1.82
N ARG A 640 51.12 59.61 -0.52
CA ARG A 640 50.65 58.35 0.09
C ARG A 640 49.14 58.36 0.32
N ILE A 641 48.58 59.50 0.73
CA ILE A 641 47.14 59.69 0.88
C ILE A 641 46.46 59.53 -0.49
N LEU A 642 46.95 60.19 -1.53
CA LEU A 642 46.43 60.06 -2.91
C LEU A 642 46.51 58.62 -3.45
N ARG A 643 47.57 57.86 -3.11
CA ARG A 643 47.67 56.44 -3.48
C ARG A 643 46.68 55.56 -2.72
N ALA A 644 46.47 55.82 -1.43
CA ALA A 644 45.49 55.10 -0.63
C ALA A 644 44.05 55.40 -1.11
N GLU A 645 43.74 56.66 -1.40
CA GLU A 645 42.47 57.11 -1.97
C GLU A 645 42.23 56.52 -3.38
N ALA A 646 43.27 56.38 -4.20
CA ALA A 646 43.17 55.70 -5.49
C ALA A 646 42.86 54.20 -5.34
N THR A 647 43.53 53.49 -4.42
CA THR A 647 43.25 52.06 -4.18
C THR A 647 41.88 51.82 -3.55
N VAL A 648 41.37 52.74 -2.72
CA VAL A 648 40.01 52.61 -2.18
C VAL A 648 38.99 52.83 -3.29
N ARG A 649 39.16 53.84 -4.15
CA ARG A 649 38.28 54.04 -5.32
C ARG A 649 38.25 52.84 -6.27
N GLU A 650 39.40 52.25 -6.57
CA GLU A 650 39.46 51.04 -7.40
C GLU A 650 38.70 49.85 -6.76
N LYS A 651 38.74 49.72 -5.43
CA LYS A 651 37.99 48.69 -4.69
C LYS A 651 36.50 48.98 -4.61
N ASP A 652 36.11 50.25 -4.51
CA ASP A 652 34.71 50.66 -4.54
C ASP A 652 34.10 50.45 -5.94
N GLU A 653 34.85 50.72 -7.01
CA GLU A 653 34.46 50.41 -8.40
C GLU A 653 34.36 48.88 -8.64
N GLU A 654 35.30 48.08 -8.14
CA GLU A 654 35.21 46.61 -8.16
C GLU A 654 33.97 46.11 -7.40
N ASN A 655 33.66 46.69 -6.24
CA ASN A 655 32.47 46.34 -5.46
C ASN A 655 31.19 46.73 -6.19
N GLU A 656 31.10 47.93 -6.79
CA GLU A 656 29.94 48.32 -7.59
C GLU A 656 29.75 47.37 -8.79
N MET A 657 30.83 46.98 -9.48
CA MET A 657 30.75 46.00 -10.57
C MET A 657 30.28 44.62 -10.07
N LEU A 658 30.72 44.18 -8.89
CA LEU A 658 30.27 42.92 -8.27
C LEU A 658 28.79 42.99 -7.86
N HIS A 659 28.35 44.11 -7.29
CA HIS A 659 26.94 44.36 -6.95
C HIS A 659 26.05 44.38 -8.20
N GLN A 660 26.48 45.05 -9.28
CA GLN A 660 25.77 45.01 -10.56
C GLN A 660 25.70 43.59 -11.13
N ARG A 661 26.77 42.80 -10.99
CA ARG A 661 26.81 41.41 -11.45
C ARG A 661 25.88 40.51 -10.64
N LEU A 662 25.80 40.70 -9.33
CA LEU A 662 24.82 40.02 -8.46
C LEU A 662 23.40 40.39 -8.84
N GLN A 663 23.11 41.68 -9.04
CA GLN A 663 21.79 42.16 -9.47
C GLN A 663 21.39 41.59 -10.84
N GLN A 664 22.35 41.44 -11.77
CA GLN A 664 22.11 40.75 -13.05
C GLN A 664 21.79 39.26 -12.86
N TYR A 665 22.43 38.57 -11.92
CA TYR A 665 22.11 37.18 -11.62
C TYR A 665 20.72 37.03 -10.96
N GLU A 666 20.37 37.91 -10.04
CA GLU A 666 19.03 37.94 -9.41
C GLU A 666 17.93 38.24 -10.43
N ASN A 667 18.12 39.21 -11.31
CA ASN A 667 17.17 39.51 -12.37
C ASN A 667 17.00 38.33 -13.34
N ARG A 668 18.10 37.65 -13.72
CA ARG A 668 18.02 36.43 -14.54
C ARG A 668 17.28 35.31 -13.82
N TRP A 669 17.50 35.15 -12.52
CA TRP A 669 16.80 34.15 -11.71
C TRP A 669 15.28 34.43 -11.68
N LEU A 670 14.89 35.68 -11.43
CA LEU A 670 13.49 36.11 -11.41
C LEU A 670 12.81 35.88 -12.77
N GLU A 671 13.49 36.18 -13.88
CA GLU A 671 12.98 35.86 -15.22
C GLU A 671 12.77 34.36 -15.44
N TYR A 672 13.67 33.51 -14.93
CA TYR A 672 13.52 32.06 -15.02
C TYR A 672 12.35 31.56 -14.19
N GLU A 673 12.17 32.07 -12.97
CA GLU A 673 11.06 31.72 -12.10
C GLU A 673 9.72 32.11 -12.73
N GLN A 674 9.63 33.31 -13.32
CA GLN A 674 8.45 33.75 -14.07
C GLN A 674 8.17 32.85 -15.29
N LYS A 675 9.20 32.44 -16.05
CA LYS A 675 9.06 31.51 -17.18
C LYS A 675 8.57 30.13 -16.75
N MET A 676 9.06 29.62 -15.62
CA MET A 676 8.61 28.33 -15.06
C MET A 676 7.16 28.40 -14.61
N LYS A 677 6.78 29.45 -13.88
CA LYS A 677 5.40 29.65 -13.41
C LYS A 677 4.41 29.81 -14.56
N ALA A 678 4.77 30.58 -15.59
CA ALA A 678 3.95 30.71 -16.80
C ALA A 678 3.80 29.38 -17.57
N MET A 679 4.85 28.55 -17.59
CA MET A 679 4.82 27.23 -18.23
C MET A 679 3.93 26.25 -17.46
N GLU A 680 4.03 26.25 -16.13
CA GLU A 680 3.17 25.44 -15.24
C GLU A 680 1.70 25.82 -15.39
N GLU A 681 1.38 27.12 -15.41
CA GLU A 681 0.02 27.61 -15.64
C GLU A 681 -0.53 27.19 -17.01
N MET A 682 0.32 27.19 -18.05
CA MET A 682 -0.06 26.73 -19.39
C MET A 682 -0.34 25.22 -19.40
N TRP A 683 0.50 24.40 -18.75
CA TRP A 683 0.27 22.95 -18.64
C TRP A 683 -1.00 22.64 -17.85
N GLN A 684 -1.22 23.32 -16.72
CA GLN A 684 -2.45 23.23 -15.93
C GLN A 684 -3.70 23.53 -16.76
N LYS A 685 -3.68 24.61 -17.56
CA LYS A 685 -4.78 24.95 -18.48
C LYS A 685 -5.02 23.86 -19.53
N GLN A 686 -3.95 23.31 -20.09
CA GLN A 686 -4.04 22.25 -21.10
C GLN A 686 -4.54 20.92 -20.51
N MET A 687 -4.16 20.60 -19.28
CA MET A 687 -4.61 19.39 -18.59
C MET A 687 -6.11 19.45 -18.28
N ARG A 688 -6.59 20.60 -17.79
CA ARG A 688 -8.02 20.84 -17.57
C ARG A 688 -8.82 20.76 -18.88
N SER A 689 -8.25 21.18 -20.01
CA SER A 689 -8.88 21.04 -21.33
C SER A 689 -9.03 19.58 -21.78
N LEU A 690 -8.02 18.74 -21.53
CA LEU A 690 -8.08 17.31 -21.80
C LEU A 690 -9.08 16.60 -20.88
N GLN A 691 -9.08 16.96 -19.59
CA GLN A 691 -10.03 16.43 -18.61
C GLN A 691 -11.48 16.81 -18.95
N SER A 692 -11.70 18.04 -19.42
CA SER A 692 -12.99 18.48 -19.95
C SER A 692 -13.40 17.67 -21.19
N SER A 693 -12.49 17.47 -22.15
CA SER A 693 -12.73 16.66 -23.35
C SER A 693 -13.09 15.20 -23.02
N LEU A 694 -12.45 14.62 -22.00
CA LEU A 694 -12.72 13.28 -21.49
C LEU A 694 -14.08 13.22 -20.78
N SER A 695 -14.44 14.27 -20.01
CA SER A 695 -15.76 14.39 -19.38
C SER A 695 -16.90 14.51 -20.41
N VAL A 696 -16.66 15.17 -21.54
CA VAL A 696 -17.61 15.29 -22.64
C VAL A 696 -17.80 13.93 -23.33
N ALA A 697 -16.72 13.19 -23.58
CA ALA A 697 -16.80 11.82 -24.12
C ALA A 697 -17.57 10.88 -23.16
N LYS A 698 -17.39 11.05 -21.84
CA LYS A 698 -18.15 10.31 -20.81
C LYS A 698 -19.64 10.69 -20.77
N LYS A 699 -19.98 11.96 -21.01
CA LYS A 699 -21.38 12.43 -21.07
C LYS A 699 -22.10 12.03 -22.36
N SER A 700 -21.42 11.95 -23.50
CA SER A 700 -22.00 11.45 -24.75
C SER A 700 -22.47 9.99 -24.66
N LEU A 701 -21.93 9.20 -23.73
CA LEU A 701 -22.38 7.84 -23.41
C LEU A 701 -23.61 7.78 -22.51
N ALA A 702 -23.94 8.86 -21.78
CA ALA A 702 -25.06 8.90 -20.84
C ALA A 702 -26.35 9.45 -21.47
N LEU A 703 -26.27 10.08 -22.65
CA LEU A 703 -27.42 10.67 -23.35
C LEU A 703 -28.21 9.67 -24.21
N ASP A 704 -27.80 8.40 -24.30
CA ASP A 704 -28.51 7.34 -25.03
C ASP A 704 -29.42 6.47 -24.13
N GLU A 705 -29.52 6.75 -22.82
CA GLU A 705 -30.49 6.11 -21.90
C GLU A 705 -31.77 6.94 -21.69
N THR A 706 -32.40 7.42 -22.77
CA THR A 706 -33.79 7.94 -22.69
C THR A 706 -34.69 7.25 -23.71
N PRO A 707 -35.70 6.46 -23.28
CA PRO A 707 -36.66 5.86 -24.20
C PRO A 707 -37.66 6.91 -24.69
N ARG A 708 -37.70 7.13 -26.01
CA ARG A 708 -38.79 7.83 -26.68
C ARG A 708 -40.03 6.94 -26.70
N MET A 709 -41.02 7.25 -25.88
CA MET A 709 -42.42 6.87 -26.13
C MET A 709 -43.06 7.98 -26.97
N SER A 710 -43.59 7.63 -28.14
CA SER A 710 -44.49 8.47 -28.91
C SER A 710 -45.92 7.95 -28.74
N ASP A 711 -46.79 8.87 -28.28
CA ASP A 711 -48.21 9.10 -28.63
C ASP A 711 -48.96 8.00 -29.40
N SER A 712 -50.23 7.69 -29.17
CA SER A 712 -51.34 8.23 -28.35
C SER A 712 -52.50 7.23 -28.59
N SER A 713 -53.43 6.95 -27.69
CA SER A 713 -54.67 7.73 -27.54
C SER A 713 -55.66 6.97 -26.63
N VAL A 714 -56.18 7.70 -25.64
CA VAL A 714 -57.60 7.86 -25.24
C VAL A 714 -58.58 6.66 -25.33
N GLU A 715 -59.03 6.28 -24.12
CA GLU A 715 -60.38 5.89 -23.65
C GLU A 715 -60.91 4.44 -23.56
N GLN A 716 -61.29 4.16 -22.30
CA GLN A 716 -62.53 3.57 -21.79
C GLN A 716 -62.81 2.05 -21.84
N SER A 717 -63.10 1.57 -20.62
CA SER A 717 -64.23 0.70 -20.26
C SER A 717 -64.24 -0.77 -20.69
N TRP A 718 -63.96 -1.61 -19.69
CA TRP A 718 -64.73 -2.78 -19.21
C TRP A 718 -65.11 -3.91 -20.19
N GLU A 719 -64.91 -5.10 -19.63
CA GLU A 719 -65.66 -6.35 -19.81
C GLU A 719 -65.25 -7.38 -20.86
N SER A 720 -64.90 -8.54 -20.29
CA SER A 720 -65.51 -9.85 -20.51
C SER A 720 -65.12 -10.70 -21.73
N ASN A 721 -64.51 -11.82 -21.36
CA ASN A 721 -64.87 -13.19 -21.74
C ASN A 721 -65.06 -13.56 -23.21
N GLY A 722 -64.31 -14.59 -23.62
CA GLY A 722 -64.67 -15.37 -24.80
C GLY A 722 -63.63 -16.42 -25.16
N ASN A 723 -63.71 -17.58 -24.50
CA ASN A 723 -63.14 -18.85 -24.98
C ASN A 723 -63.44 -19.08 -26.48
N HIS A 724 -62.51 -19.63 -27.26
CA HIS A 724 -62.37 -21.07 -27.51
C HIS A 724 -61.59 -21.43 -28.79
N VAL A 725 -60.73 -22.46 -28.62
CA VAL A 725 -60.39 -23.61 -29.51
C VAL A 725 -59.65 -23.41 -30.85
N GLY A 726 -58.57 -24.20 -30.95
CA GLY A 726 -58.05 -24.83 -32.17
C GLY A 726 -56.62 -24.38 -32.47
N GLY A 727 -55.55 -25.16 -32.28
CA GLY A 727 -55.37 -26.59 -32.50
C GLY A 727 -54.56 -26.76 -33.81
N GLY A 728 -53.25 -27.04 -33.72
CA GLY A 728 -52.43 -27.28 -34.92
C GLY A 728 -50.91 -27.22 -34.72
N SER A 729 -50.35 -28.36 -34.32
CA SER A 729 -48.99 -28.90 -34.49
C SER A 729 -47.82 -28.08 -35.11
N SER A 730 -46.69 -28.20 -34.42
CA SER A 730 -45.34 -28.59 -34.91
C SER A 730 -44.28 -27.56 -35.29
N GLN A 731 -43.12 -27.81 -34.65
CA GLN A 731 -41.72 -27.65 -35.06
C GLN A 731 -40.87 -26.51 -34.48
N GLN A 732 -39.77 -26.97 -33.85
CA GLN A 732 -38.63 -26.25 -33.30
C GLN A 732 -37.92 -25.40 -34.36
N LEU A 733 -37.37 -24.24 -33.97
CA LEU A 733 -36.03 -23.78 -34.35
C LEU A 733 -35.57 -22.53 -33.56
N ALA A 734 -34.41 -22.72 -32.91
CA ALA A 734 -33.31 -21.79 -32.60
C ALA A 734 -33.59 -20.30 -32.28
N ALA A 735 -33.27 -19.90 -31.03
CA ALA A 735 -33.08 -18.51 -30.64
C ALA A 735 -31.60 -18.10 -30.70
N ALA A 736 -31.32 -16.98 -31.37
CA ALA A 736 -29.99 -16.37 -31.53
C ALA A 736 -29.54 -15.58 -30.28
N PRO A 737 -28.22 -15.38 -30.03
CA PRO A 737 -27.73 -14.66 -28.86
C PRO A 737 -27.71 -13.14 -29.06
N ARG A 738 -28.08 -12.40 -28.00
CA ARG A 738 -27.98 -10.95 -27.89
C ARG A 738 -26.51 -10.51 -27.76
N ILE A 739 -25.96 -9.84 -28.80
CA ILE A 739 -24.55 -9.40 -28.87
C ILE A 739 -24.33 -7.96 -28.35
N THR A 740 -25.38 -7.14 -28.21
CA THR A 740 -25.24 -5.69 -27.99
C THR A 740 -24.79 -5.26 -26.57
N GLY A 741 -24.92 -6.12 -25.56
CA GLY A 741 -24.57 -5.76 -24.16
C GLY A 741 -23.07 -5.87 -23.81
N ARG A 742 -22.27 -6.55 -24.63
CA ARG A 742 -20.85 -6.85 -24.31
C ARG A 742 -19.89 -5.77 -24.79
N GLU A 743 -20.22 -5.06 -25.88
CA GLU A 743 -19.37 -4.03 -26.50
C GLU A 743 -19.46 -2.66 -25.80
N MET A 744 -20.62 -2.32 -25.21
CA MET A 744 -20.82 -1.09 -24.42
C MET A 744 -19.94 -1.09 -23.15
N ASN A 745 -19.81 -2.25 -22.49
CA ASN A 745 -18.96 -2.44 -21.30
C ASN A 745 -17.47 -2.37 -21.63
N ALA A 746 -17.05 -2.87 -22.80
CA ALA A 746 -15.68 -2.74 -23.27
C ALA A 746 -15.30 -1.27 -23.49
N SER A 747 -16.22 -0.46 -24.05
CA SER A 747 -16.03 0.97 -24.32
C SER A 747 -15.92 1.80 -23.03
N MET A 748 -16.74 1.50 -22.00
CA MET A 748 -16.62 2.09 -20.67
C MET A 748 -15.27 1.77 -20.00
N SER A 749 -14.72 0.57 -20.22
CA SER A 749 -13.39 0.18 -19.71
C SER A 749 -12.23 0.94 -20.38
N VAL A 750 -12.38 1.35 -21.65
CA VAL A 750 -11.35 2.09 -22.40
C VAL A 750 -11.28 3.53 -21.92
N ILE A 751 -12.42 4.19 -21.68
CA ILE A 751 -12.46 5.55 -21.12
C ILE A 751 -11.98 5.57 -19.67
N GLY A 752 -12.33 4.55 -18.87
CA GLY A 752 -11.81 4.38 -17.51
C GLY A 752 -10.28 4.30 -17.48
N ARG A 753 -9.68 3.51 -18.37
CA ARG A 753 -8.22 3.39 -18.49
C ARG A 753 -7.54 4.69 -18.95
N LEU A 754 -8.15 5.44 -19.88
CA LEU A 754 -7.63 6.75 -20.30
C LEU A 754 -7.69 7.79 -19.17
N ALA A 755 -8.71 7.72 -18.30
CA ALA A 755 -8.81 8.61 -17.14
C ALA A 755 -7.73 8.32 -16.09
N GLU A 756 -7.46 7.04 -15.81
CA GLU A 756 -6.38 6.62 -14.90
C GLU A 756 -4.99 6.99 -15.45
N GLU A 757 -4.77 6.83 -16.76
CA GLU A 757 -3.53 7.22 -17.43
C GLU A 757 -3.28 8.73 -17.38
N LEU A 758 -4.34 9.55 -17.54
CA LEU A 758 -4.27 11.01 -17.44
C LEU A 758 -3.84 11.46 -16.05
N GLU A 759 -4.44 10.89 -15.01
CA GLU A 759 -4.13 11.20 -13.61
C GLU A 759 -2.69 10.82 -13.26
N GLN A 760 -2.28 9.61 -13.65
CA GLN A 760 -0.93 9.11 -13.39
C GLN A 760 0.14 9.95 -14.10
N ARG A 761 -0.08 10.31 -15.38
CA ARG A 761 0.87 11.12 -16.15
C ARG A 761 0.91 12.58 -15.66
N SER A 762 -0.21 13.12 -15.19
CA SER A 762 -0.26 14.44 -14.55
C SER A 762 0.72 14.53 -13.38
N GLN A 763 0.68 13.54 -12.50
CA GLN A 763 1.53 13.51 -11.31
C GLN A 763 3.01 13.38 -11.69
N VAL A 764 3.35 12.53 -12.66
CA VAL A 764 4.73 12.34 -13.11
C VAL A 764 5.33 13.64 -13.68
N PHE A 765 4.61 14.35 -14.54
CA PHE A 765 5.11 15.62 -15.09
C PHE A 765 5.25 16.72 -14.02
N ALA A 766 4.37 16.73 -13.01
CA ALA A 766 4.48 17.65 -11.88
C ALA A 766 5.71 17.35 -11.00
N ASP A 767 5.95 16.07 -10.72
CA ASP A 767 7.10 15.63 -9.91
C ASP A 767 8.43 15.89 -10.64
N ASP A 768 8.51 15.61 -11.95
CA ASP A 768 9.69 15.89 -12.77
C ASP A 768 10.00 17.39 -12.87
N ALA A 769 8.96 18.23 -12.99
CA ALA A 769 9.13 19.69 -13.01
C ALA A 769 9.65 20.22 -11.66
N LYS A 770 9.10 19.71 -10.56
CA LYS A 770 9.54 20.07 -9.20
C LYS A 770 11.00 19.68 -8.97
N PHE A 771 11.39 18.47 -9.38
CA PHE A 771 12.77 18.00 -9.27
C PHE A 771 13.76 18.89 -10.03
N LEU A 772 13.41 19.37 -11.24
CA LEU A 772 14.27 20.28 -12.00
C LEU A 772 14.43 21.66 -11.33
N VAL A 773 13.42 22.14 -10.62
CA VAL A 773 13.50 23.36 -9.80
C VAL A 773 14.44 23.16 -8.62
N GLU A 774 14.35 22.03 -7.92
CA GLU A 774 15.21 21.69 -6.77
C GLU A 774 16.70 21.51 -7.17
N VAL A 775 16.96 20.93 -8.34
CA VAL A 775 18.33 20.79 -8.87
C VAL A 775 18.91 22.14 -9.27
N LYS A 776 18.10 23.04 -9.86
CA LYS A 776 18.56 24.36 -10.30
C LYS A 776 18.72 25.36 -9.16
N SER A 777 17.97 25.21 -8.07
CA SER A 777 18.10 26.01 -6.84
C SER A 777 19.29 25.59 -5.96
N GLY A 778 20.03 24.54 -6.35
CA GLY A 778 21.13 23.97 -5.56
C GLY A 778 20.66 23.22 -4.31
N GLN A 779 19.36 22.97 -4.17
CA GLN A 779 18.78 22.18 -3.08
C GLN A 779 18.97 20.67 -3.29
N ALA A 780 19.14 20.23 -4.54
CA ALA A 780 19.46 18.86 -4.91
C ALA A 780 20.74 18.80 -5.75
N ASP A 781 21.74 18.05 -5.28
CA ASP A 781 22.99 17.82 -6.02
C ASP A 781 22.76 16.75 -7.11
N ALA A 782 22.66 17.19 -8.37
CA ALA A 782 22.55 16.30 -9.53
C ALA A 782 23.49 16.73 -10.66
N SER A 783 24.17 15.77 -11.31
CA SER A 783 25.10 15.99 -12.42
C SER A 783 24.36 16.16 -13.76
N LEU A 784 23.31 16.97 -13.80
CA LEU A 784 22.43 17.16 -14.96
C LEU A 784 22.34 18.65 -15.29
N ASN A 785 22.23 18.98 -16.58
CA ASN A 785 22.01 20.36 -17.00
C ASN A 785 20.49 20.65 -16.97
N PRO A 786 19.99 21.47 -16.02
CA PRO A 786 18.56 21.66 -15.82
C PRO A 786 17.87 22.32 -17.03
N ASP A 787 18.59 23.10 -17.85
CA ASP A 787 18.02 23.74 -19.05
C ASP A 787 17.88 22.77 -20.24
N VAL A 788 18.68 21.71 -20.27
CA VAL A 788 18.56 20.62 -21.26
C VAL A 788 17.41 19.70 -20.87
N GLU A 789 17.34 19.32 -19.59
CA GLU A 789 16.27 18.44 -19.09
C GLU A 789 14.90 19.14 -19.09
N LEU A 790 14.83 20.45 -18.85
CA LEU A 790 13.57 21.21 -19.00
C LEU A 790 13.06 21.19 -20.45
N ARG A 791 13.96 21.32 -21.44
CA ARG A 791 13.59 21.20 -22.86
C ARG A 791 13.12 19.81 -23.21
N ARG A 792 13.75 18.78 -22.64
CA ARG A 792 13.38 17.37 -22.82
C ARG A 792 12.02 17.07 -22.20
N LEU A 793 11.76 17.56 -21.00
CA LEU A 793 10.49 17.43 -20.31
C LEU A 793 9.34 18.07 -21.11
N LYS A 794 9.58 19.27 -21.66
CA LYS A 794 8.63 19.95 -22.55
C LYS A 794 8.33 19.14 -23.81
N GLN A 795 9.35 18.60 -24.48
CA GLN A 795 9.18 17.76 -25.67
C GLN A 795 8.42 16.45 -25.35
N ASN A 796 8.73 15.82 -24.22
CA ASN A 796 8.04 14.62 -23.76
C ASN A 796 6.56 14.89 -23.46
N PHE A 797 6.25 16.03 -22.82
CA PHE A 797 4.88 16.45 -22.57
C PHE A 797 4.12 16.70 -23.87
N ASP A 798 4.70 17.45 -24.83
CA ASP A 798 4.06 17.74 -26.11
C ASP A 798 3.82 16.47 -26.94
N SER A 799 4.78 15.54 -26.95
CA SER A 799 4.67 14.24 -27.63
C SER A 799 3.57 13.38 -27.02
N TRP A 800 3.57 13.23 -25.69
CA TRP A 800 2.55 12.48 -24.96
C TRP A 800 1.16 13.10 -25.13
N LYS A 801 1.04 14.42 -25.04
CA LYS A 801 -0.23 15.13 -25.23
C LYS A 801 -0.81 14.90 -26.63
N LYS A 802 0.03 14.89 -27.66
CA LYS A 802 -0.39 14.64 -29.05
C LYS A 802 -0.92 13.21 -29.23
N ASP A 803 -0.21 12.23 -28.67
CA ASP A 803 -0.60 10.82 -28.67
C ASP A 803 -1.92 10.59 -27.91
N PHE A 804 -2.00 11.09 -26.67
CA PHE A 804 -3.17 10.98 -25.81
C PHE A 804 -4.40 11.67 -26.44
N GLY A 805 -4.21 12.84 -27.05
CA GLY A 805 -5.24 13.52 -27.81
C GLY A 805 -5.70 12.75 -29.06
N SER A 806 -4.83 11.99 -29.72
CA SER A 806 -5.22 11.10 -30.84
C SER A 806 -6.09 9.95 -30.35
N ARG A 807 -5.67 9.30 -29.27
CA ARG A 807 -6.40 8.19 -28.65
C ARG A 807 -7.79 8.59 -28.15
N ILE A 808 -7.95 9.81 -27.62
CA ILE A 808 -9.27 10.37 -27.28
C ILE A 808 -10.13 10.56 -28.53
N ARG A 809 -9.57 11.08 -29.63
CA ARG A 809 -10.32 11.25 -30.89
C ARG A 809 -10.72 9.92 -31.51
N GLU A 810 -9.83 8.95 -31.53
CA GLU A 810 -10.11 7.58 -32.01
C GLU A 810 -11.21 6.93 -31.19
N THR A 811 -11.12 7.02 -29.86
CA THR A 811 -12.17 6.52 -28.96
C THR A 811 -13.52 7.21 -29.23
N LYS A 812 -13.52 8.52 -29.47
CA LYS A 812 -14.73 9.28 -29.83
C LYS A 812 -15.31 8.86 -31.19
N VAL A 813 -14.47 8.54 -32.18
CA VAL A 813 -14.90 8.04 -33.49
C VAL A 813 -15.50 6.63 -33.37
N ILE A 814 -14.90 5.76 -32.56
CA ILE A 814 -15.42 4.41 -32.29
C ILE A 814 -16.79 4.51 -31.62
N LEU A 815 -16.94 5.37 -30.62
CA LEU A 815 -18.22 5.63 -29.94
C LEU A 815 -19.29 6.18 -30.89
N ASN A 816 -18.92 7.12 -31.77
CA ASN A 816 -19.86 7.68 -32.75
C ASN A 816 -20.27 6.65 -33.82
N LYS A 817 -19.38 5.73 -34.23
CA LYS A 817 -19.69 4.63 -35.15
C LYS A 817 -20.63 3.60 -34.51
N LEU A 818 -20.46 3.32 -33.22
CA LEU A 818 -21.34 2.45 -32.45
C LEU A 818 -22.75 3.05 -32.29
N ALA A 819 -22.86 4.37 -32.11
CA ALA A 819 -24.13 5.09 -32.04
C ALA A 819 -24.88 5.18 -33.39
N SER A 820 -24.18 5.02 -34.52
CA SER A 820 -24.77 5.12 -35.88
C SER A 820 -24.94 3.77 -36.61
N GLY A 821 -24.57 2.65 -35.97
CA GLY A 821 -24.61 1.30 -36.55
C GLY A 821 -25.89 0.48 -36.31
N GLY A 822 -26.89 1.03 -35.61
CA GLY A 822 -28.15 0.35 -35.31
C GLY A 822 -29.26 0.66 -36.32
N GLY A 823 -29.20 0.06 -37.52
CA GLY A 823 -30.27 0.13 -38.53
C GLY A 823 -29.82 -0.48 -39.86
N GLY A 824 -30.20 -1.74 -40.11
CA GLY A 824 -29.68 -2.55 -41.23
C GLY A 824 -30.34 -2.32 -42.59
N GLY A 825 -29.56 -2.58 -43.65
CA GLY A 825 -29.98 -3.34 -44.85
C GLY A 825 -30.87 -2.67 -45.92
N GLY A 826 -30.23 -1.97 -46.88
CA GLY A 826 -30.44 -2.09 -48.34
C GLY A 826 -31.76 -1.69 -49.01
N ASN A 827 -31.78 -0.59 -49.77
CA ASN A 827 -31.93 -0.61 -51.24
C ASN A 827 -31.66 0.78 -51.89
N GLU A 828 -31.34 0.76 -53.19
CA GLU A 828 -30.81 1.86 -54.02
C GLU A 828 -31.75 3.07 -54.31
N SER A 829 -31.10 4.16 -54.76
CA SER A 829 -31.57 5.20 -55.70
C SER A 829 -31.87 6.63 -55.17
N SER A 830 -30.84 7.50 -55.26
CA SER A 830 -30.80 8.91 -55.74
C SER A 830 -31.80 10.01 -55.24
N PRO A 831 -31.62 11.31 -55.58
CA PRO A 831 -30.88 12.31 -54.80
C PRO A 831 -31.75 13.51 -54.31
N ASN A 832 -31.11 14.51 -53.65
CA ASN A 832 -31.64 15.78 -53.11
C ASN A 832 -32.38 15.72 -51.75
N SER A 833 -31.80 16.33 -50.71
CA SER A 833 -32.06 17.74 -50.40
C SER A 833 -31.23 18.22 -49.20
N ALA A 834 -30.95 19.52 -49.22
CA ALA A 834 -30.04 20.25 -48.35
C ALA A 834 -30.60 20.56 -46.95
N LYS A 835 -29.69 20.79 -45.98
CA LYS A 835 -29.55 22.01 -45.16
C LYS A 835 -28.37 21.81 -44.17
N ARG A 836 -27.20 22.45 -44.36
CA ARG A 836 -26.79 23.80 -43.85
C ARG A 836 -26.97 23.91 -42.32
N LYS A 837 -26.02 24.31 -41.45
CA LYS A 837 -24.81 25.19 -41.46
C LYS A 837 -23.96 24.81 -40.22
N TRP A 838 -22.64 24.65 -40.27
CA TRP A 838 -21.59 25.68 -40.10
C TRP A 838 -21.77 26.68 -38.94
N TRP A 839 -20.85 26.61 -37.95
CA TRP A 839 -20.08 27.75 -37.46
C TRP A 839 -18.69 27.27 -37.04
N GLY A 840 -17.66 27.92 -37.59
CA GLY A 840 -16.28 27.87 -37.10
C GLY A 840 -15.84 29.25 -36.58
N ARG A 841 -14.70 29.27 -35.89
CA ARG A 841 -13.63 30.30 -35.91
C ARG A 841 -12.65 29.99 -34.75
N LEU A 842 -11.37 29.67 -35.04
CA LEU A 842 -10.21 30.55 -35.28
C LEU A 842 -9.44 30.85 -33.99
N ASN A 843 -8.21 30.35 -33.88
CA ASN A 843 -7.06 31.26 -33.78
C ASN A 843 -5.73 30.57 -34.11
N THR A 844 -5.13 31.10 -35.15
CA THR A 844 -3.73 31.08 -35.53
C THR A 844 -2.89 31.93 -34.57
N SER A 845 -1.67 31.51 -34.26
CA SER A 845 -0.51 32.41 -34.30
C SER A 845 0.80 31.61 -34.41
N LYS A 846 1.47 31.80 -35.55
CA LYS A 846 2.94 31.84 -35.63
C LYS A 846 3.39 33.18 -35.07
N PHE A 847 4.50 33.22 -34.33
CA PHE A 847 5.56 34.22 -34.47
C PHE A 847 6.86 33.64 -33.87
N SER A 848 7.95 33.95 -34.59
CA SER A 848 9.40 33.88 -34.32
C SER A 848 9.95 33.11 -33.11
#